data_AF-A0A364N537-F1
#
_entry.id   AF-A0A364N537-F1
#
_cell.length_a   1.000
_cell.length_b   1.000
_cell.length_c   1.000
_cell.angle_alpha   90.00
_cell.angle_beta   90.00
_cell.angle_gamma   90.00
#
_symmetry.space_group_name_H-M   'P 1'
#
loop_
_entity.id
_entity.type
_entity.pdbx_description
1 polymer ?
#
loop_
_entity_poly.entity_id
_entity_poly.type
_entity_poly.pdbx_seq_one_letter_code
_entity_poly.pdbx_strand_id
1 'polypeptide(L)'
;MPLNILIVGAGAIGAFYASRLALVAGTSVSVICRSNYKAVKANGFQVTSPQYGDYTFTPANTFANPEEARQSQIQWDYIVVSTKALPDVSDDSAILEGLVSDKTAIVLIQNGLGVEDPYAKRFPQAAICSAVTIATCAQPEHGQIKHNRWTRINSGPYLPHLDTGGTSDTDSRVIEKNNTFIALLKEGGIKDAEAYTHAKLQLVRWHKIAINASMNPTSVFILCSPNNLMSQDPEVQRHLKGVMTEILETAPKILGQPMPKDFASPDQIIRSTLKNTSGSKPSMAIDWEAGKRMEIEVILGNPLRIARERGYEMPRLQSLYAMVRMAQEIRDQNKGKLVAIIEISPHLGQQEHQLQQRWLQSQELPIQQYPIVQMRDGSFRPQMMSAPLHPTQNEIAQLQQQRQERQQQQLIHNIAPRQMQQQQRQWQQQRQQQQPPNIGAPGELQQYPMSHSPNNLLYHEYRHQQQQQQQQQSNRHQINQQVGELMSQIHRSPPSSTGRETPLTILHTSTPTVQSTSNQGSPISPPGTTTQGSLNSAINISGQVNELRSRLYATAVSRIPISDRLLRAYYRHDNHPYGRLENSIPDPIPPLHNEAQLRQLADHLALTKQEAERDEKERVQEAIRAAEAARAAEVARAAQAAHDAQVARAVEAARVAQAATIERERIKRRIEELRKDSSSNYRHLLEKNELIPLKESETPDKYLMMLLANREMPLDKDSELALAIMFAKDYWEDYAEWPRDVERYAGYERARRAERMAGNLA
;
A
#
# COMPACT_ATOMS: atom_id res chain seq x y z
N MET A 1 -42.19 4.20 13.46
CA MET A 1 -40.79 4.64 13.69
C MET A 1 -39.92 4.02 12.60
N PRO A 2 -38.81 4.64 12.19
CA PRO A 2 -37.93 4.06 11.18
C PRO A 2 -37.21 2.82 11.72
N LEU A 3 -36.82 1.90 10.84
CA LEU A 3 -35.92 0.78 11.13
C LEU A 3 -34.51 1.32 11.35
N ASN A 4 -33.95 1.10 12.54
CA ASN A 4 -32.61 1.56 12.89
C ASN A 4 -31.56 0.53 12.47
N ILE A 5 -30.65 0.93 11.58
CA ILE A 5 -29.59 0.08 11.04
C ILE A 5 -28.23 0.65 11.45
N LEU A 6 -27.44 -0.12 12.20
CA LEU A 6 -26.06 0.23 12.54
C LEU A 6 -25.07 -0.49 11.63
N ILE A 7 -24.09 0.23 11.10
CA ILE A 7 -23.03 -0.33 10.27
C ILE A 7 -21.73 -0.35 11.06
N VAL A 8 -21.25 -1.55 11.37
CA VAL A 8 -19.98 -1.80 12.06
C VAL A 8 -18.93 -2.15 11.01
N GLY A 9 -17.90 -1.30 10.89
CA GLY A 9 -16.88 -1.43 9.85
C GLY A 9 -17.20 -0.63 8.58
N ALA A 10 -17.51 0.66 8.71
CA ALA A 10 -17.86 1.56 7.60
C ALA A 10 -16.65 1.95 6.69
N GLY A 11 -15.95 0.94 6.16
CA GLY A 11 -15.02 1.05 5.02
C GLY A 11 -15.72 0.82 3.68
N ALA A 12 -14.97 0.49 2.63
CA ALA A 12 -15.47 0.42 1.24
C ALA A 12 -16.76 -0.40 1.03
N ILE A 13 -16.86 -1.59 1.63
CA ILE A 13 -18.04 -2.47 1.50
C ILE A 13 -19.17 -2.00 2.42
N GLY A 14 -18.88 -1.74 3.71
CA GLY A 14 -19.88 -1.30 4.68
C GLY A 14 -20.55 0.01 4.29
N ALA A 15 -19.77 1.03 3.91
CA ALA A 15 -20.28 2.33 3.49
C ALA A 15 -21.09 2.27 2.19
N PHE A 16 -20.75 1.37 1.25
CA PHE A 16 -21.55 1.15 0.05
C PHE A 16 -22.91 0.52 0.37
N TYR A 17 -22.96 -0.55 1.17
CA TYR A 17 -24.25 -1.14 1.54
C TYR A 17 -25.08 -0.18 2.41
N ALA A 18 -24.43 0.58 3.30
CA ALA A 18 -25.06 1.65 4.06
C ALA A 18 -25.72 2.71 3.16
N SER A 19 -25.01 3.16 2.13
CA SER A 19 -25.51 4.18 1.20
C SER A 19 -26.67 3.70 0.33
N ARG A 20 -26.79 2.38 0.10
CA ARG A 20 -27.96 1.79 -0.58
C ARG A 20 -29.15 1.63 0.36
N LEU A 21 -28.92 1.13 1.58
CA LEU A 21 -29.97 0.97 2.60
C LEU A 21 -30.60 2.33 2.98
N ALA A 22 -29.79 3.39 3.07
CA ALA A 22 -30.25 4.74 3.44
C ALA A 22 -31.18 5.42 2.42
N LEU A 23 -31.36 4.83 1.22
CA LEU A 23 -32.34 5.31 0.24
C LEU A 23 -33.75 4.77 0.50
N VAL A 24 -33.89 3.76 1.38
CA VAL A 24 -35.16 3.10 1.67
C VAL A 24 -35.98 3.95 2.64
N ALA A 25 -37.22 4.24 2.26
CA ALA A 25 -38.14 5.02 3.08
C ALA A 25 -38.39 4.32 4.42
N GLY A 26 -38.37 5.08 5.52
CA GLY A 26 -38.54 4.50 6.85
C GLY A 26 -37.34 3.71 7.38
N THR A 27 -36.13 3.91 6.84
CA THR A 27 -34.88 3.45 7.49
C THR A 27 -34.10 4.61 8.10
N SER A 28 -33.27 4.30 9.09
CA SER A 28 -32.33 5.22 9.75
C SER A 28 -30.97 4.55 9.84
N VAL A 29 -30.06 4.87 8.91
CA VAL A 29 -28.75 4.22 8.79
C VAL A 29 -27.69 5.03 9.53
N SER A 30 -27.11 4.43 10.57
CA SER A 30 -26.02 4.97 11.38
C SER A 30 -24.74 4.17 11.20
N VAL A 31 -23.58 4.80 11.41
CA VAL A 31 -22.27 4.16 11.18
C VAL A 31 -21.33 4.31 12.37
N ILE A 32 -20.54 3.27 12.65
CA ILE A 32 -19.33 3.38 13.47
C ILE A 32 -18.13 3.50 12.55
N CYS A 33 -17.45 4.65 12.64
CA CYS A 33 -16.27 4.99 11.87
C CYS A 33 -15.06 5.11 12.79
N ARG A 34 -13.97 4.37 12.53
CA ARG A 34 -12.67 4.62 13.17
C ARG A 34 -11.90 5.70 12.39
N SER A 35 -11.04 5.32 11.45
CA SER A 35 -10.23 6.28 10.68
C SER A 35 -11.07 7.20 9.79
N ASN A 36 -12.23 6.74 9.33
CA ASN A 36 -13.18 7.53 8.54
C ASN A 36 -13.90 8.63 9.32
N TYR A 37 -13.86 8.64 10.66
CA TYR A 37 -14.77 9.45 11.49
C TYR A 37 -14.78 10.94 11.11
N LYS A 38 -13.61 11.59 11.09
CA LYS A 38 -13.51 13.03 10.85
C LYS A 38 -14.05 13.44 9.48
N ALA A 39 -13.72 12.68 8.43
CA ALA A 39 -14.17 12.97 7.07
C ALA A 39 -15.69 12.78 6.92
N VAL A 40 -16.21 11.66 7.42
CA VAL A 40 -17.64 11.29 7.29
C VAL A 40 -18.53 12.17 8.16
N LYS A 41 -18.09 12.52 9.38
CA LYS A 41 -18.84 13.40 10.28
C LYS A 41 -19.00 14.82 9.70
N ALA A 42 -18.04 15.29 8.91
CA ALA A 42 -18.09 16.59 8.25
C ALA A 42 -18.87 16.57 6.94
N ASN A 43 -18.62 15.59 6.07
CA ASN A 43 -19.01 15.64 4.65
C ASN A 43 -19.87 14.45 4.17
N GLY A 44 -20.19 13.50 5.05
CA GLY A 44 -20.72 12.19 4.67
C GLY A 44 -19.71 11.35 3.87
N PHE A 45 -20.21 10.29 3.24
CA PHE A 45 -19.47 9.50 2.25
C PHE A 45 -19.74 10.02 0.84
N GLN A 46 -18.68 10.27 0.05
CA GLN A 46 -18.80 10.54 -1.38
C GLN A 46 -18.68 9.20 -2.11
N VAL A 47 -19.77 8.75 -2.74
CA VAL A 47 -19.83 7.46 -3.43
C VAL A 47 -19.81 7.70 -4.94
N THR A 48 -18.81 7.14 -5.62
CA THR A 48 -18.74 7.10 -7.09
C THR A 48 -19.14 5.71 -7.59
N SER A 49 -19.96 5.64 -8.64
CA SER A 49 -20.46 4.36 -9.16
C SER A 49 -20.92 4.42 -10.62
N PRO A 50 -20.38 3.59 -11.52
CA PRO A 50 -20.89 3.49 -12.90
C PRO A 50 -22.29 2.87 -12.98
N GLN A 51 -22.76 2.17 -11.94
CA GLN A 51 -24.09 1.54 -11.90
C GLN A 51 -25.17 2.44 -11.26
N TYR A 52 -24.78 3.30 -10.31
CA TYR A 52 -25.71 4.05 -9.45
C TYR A 52 -25.56 5.57 -9.55
N GLY A 53 -24.66 6.06 -10.42
CA GLY A 53 -24.24 7.45 -10.45
C GLY A 53 -23.31 7.82 -9.30
N ASP A 54 -22.90 9.08 -9.28
CA ASP A 54 -22.09 9.66 -8.22
C ASP A 54 -23.00 10.47 -7.27
N TYR A 55 -22.86 10.25 -5.96
CA TYR A 55 -23.76 10.81 -4.94
C TYR A 55 -23.10 10.89 -3.56
N THR A 56 -23.65 11.73 -2.69
CA THR A 56 -23.24 11.81 -1.28
C THR A 56 -24.23 11.06 -0.40
N PHE A 57 -23.72 10.21 0.50
CA PHE A 57 -24.50 9.57 1.55
C PHE A 57 -24.09 10.13 2.91
N THR A 58 -25.03 10.79 3.58
CA THR A 58 -24.85 11.27 4.96
C THR A 58 -25.55 10.30 5.93
N PRO A 59 -24.82 9.60 6.81
CA PRO A 59 -25.43 8.76 7.84
C PRO A 59 -26.29 9.57 8.82
N ALA A 60 -27.38 8.99 9.30
CA ALA A 60 -28.24 9.59 10.32
C ALA A 60 -27.45 9.87 11.62
N ASN A 61 -26.61 8.93 12.04
CA ASN A 61 -25.58 9.14 13.06
C ASN A 61 -24.23 8.62 12.57
N THR A 62 -23.17 9.33 12.95
CA THR A 62 -21.78 8.91 12.77
C THR A 62 -21.12 8.95 14.14
N PHE A 63 -20.67 7.78 14.61
CA PHE A 63 -20.01 7.55 15.90
C PHE A 63 -18.52 7.24 15.67
N ALA A 64 -17.64 7.71 16.55
CA ALA A 64 -16.19 7.46 16.46
C ALA A 64 -15.78 6.08 17.00
N ASN A 65 -16.64 5.47 17.82
CA ASN A 65 -16.40 4.22 18.54
C ASN A 65 -17.74 3.58 18.98
N PRO A 66 -17.74 2.32 19.46
CA PRO A 66 -18.96 1.64 19.93
C PRO A 66 -19.58 2.23 21.20
N GLU A 67 -18.78 2.93 22.02
CA GLU A 67 -19.25 3.50 23.28
C GLU A 67 -20.18 4.70 23.04
N GLU A 68 -19.84 5.59 22.12
CA GLU A 68 -20.75 6.64 21.64
C GLU A 68 -22.06 6.08 21.06
N ALA A 69 -21.99 4.94 20.36
CA ALA A 69 -23.17 4.28 19.82
C ALA A 69 -24.07 3.71 20.95
N ARG A 70 -23.50 3.17 22.03
CA ARG A 70 -24.26 2.76 23.23
C ARG A 70 -24.90 3.95 23.94
N GLN A 71 -24.14 5.03 24.12
CA GLN A 71 -24.60 6.26 24.77
C GLN A 71 -25.73 6.97 24.02
N SER A 72 -25.89 6.72 22.72
CA SER A 72 -27.05 7.21 21.94
C SER A 72 -28.39 6.61 22.38
N GLN A 73 -28.38 5.49 23.11
CA GLN A 73 -29.55 4.71 23.53
C GLN A 73 -30.49 4.23 22.40
N ILE A 74 -30.07 4.39 21.13
CA ILE A 74 -30.82 3.91 19.97
C ILE A 74 -30.89 2.37 20.01
N GLN A 75 -32.10 1.84 19.90
CA GLN A 75 -32.34 0.41 19.74
C GLN A 75 -32.17 0.03 18.26
N TRP A 76 -31.33 -0.96 17.98
CA TRP A 76 -30.95 -1.35 16.61
C TRP A 76 -31.74 -2.56 16.13
N ASP A 77 -32.51 -2.39 15.05
CA ASP A 77 -33.22 -3.49 14.38
C ASP A 77 -32.26 -4.43 13.63
N TYR A 78 -31.22 -3.83 13.06
CA TYR A 78 -30.13 -4.50 12.34
C TYR A 78 -28.77 -3.92 12.73
N ILE A 79 -27.79 -4.80 12.96
CA ILE A 79 -26.38 -4.44 13.05
C ILE A 79 -25.64 -5.18 11.92
N VAL A 80 -25.18 -4.44 10.91
CA VAL A 80 -24.47 -4.98 9.75
C VAL A 80 -22.96 -4.93 10.02
N VAL A 81 -22.33 -6.09 10.13
CA VAL A 81 -20.88 -6.20 10.35
C VAL A 81 -20.15 -6.42 9.03
N SER A 82 -19.20 -5.54 8.77
CA SER A 82 -18.39 -5.46 7.55
C SER A 82 -16.93 -5.11 7.83
N THR A 83 -16.49 -5.28 9.08
CA THR A 83 -15.07 -5.34 9.48
C THR A 83 -14.38 -6.55 8.84
N LYS A 84 -13.04 -6.58 8.84
CA LYS A 84 -12.28 -7.77 8.45
C LYS A 84 -12.25 -8.76 9.60
N ALA A 85 -12.65 -10.00 9.35
CA ALA A 85 -12.62 -11.03 10.38
C ALA A 85 -11.17 -11.51 10.57
N LEU A 86 -10.54 -11.00 11.62
CA LEU A 86 -9.14 -11.27 12.00
C LEU A 86 -9.10 -11.89 13.41
N PRO A 87 -9.54 -13.15 13.59
CA PRO A 87 -9.60 -13.79 14.90
C PRO A 87 -8.21 -14.03 15.53
N ASP A 88 -7.13 -13.91 14.75
CA ASP A 88 -5.73 -13.87 15.20
C ASP A 88 -5.30 -12.49 15.74
N VAL A 89 -6.20 -11.49 15.73
CA VAL A 89 -5.95 -10.10 16.13
C VAL A 89 -7.00 -9.57 17.12
N SER A 90 -8.30 -9.83 16.87
CA SER A 90 -9.40 -9.31 17.70
C SER A 90 -10.68 -10.14 17.59
N ASP A 91 -11.46 -10.17 18.67
CA ASP A 91 -12.84 -10.65 18.66
C ASP A 91 -13.78 -9.51 18.23
N ASP A 92 -14.10 -9.46 16.93
CA ASP A 92 -15.03 -8.49 16.35
C ASP A 92 -16.43 -8.53 17.00
N SER A 93 -16.85 -9.68 17.55
CA SER A 93 -18.19 -9.80 18.13
C SER A 93 -18.32 -9.13 19.51
N ALA A 94 -17.20 -8.91 20.22
CA ALA A 94 -17.17 -8.08 21.43
C ALA A 94 -17.50 -6.60 21.16
N ILE A 95 -17.30 -6.11 19.93
CA ILE A 95 -17.64 -4.73 19.53
C ILE A 95 -19.15 -4.45 19.70
N LEU A 96 -19.98 -5.50 19.60
CA LEU A 96 -21.45 -5.43 19.63
C LEU A 96 -22.05 -5.52 21.04
N GLU A 97 -21.23 -5.71 22.07
CA GLU A 97 -21.69 -5.77 23.46
C GLU A 97 -22.37 -4.45 23.86
N GLY A 98 -23.55 -4.56 24.49
CA GLY A 98 -24.42 -3.42 24.83
C GLY A 98 -25.12 -2.73 23.65
N LEU A 99 -24.91 -3.17 22.41
CA LEU A 99 -25.62 -2.69 21.21
C LEU A 99 -26.71 -3.68 20.74
N VAL A 100 -26.59 -4.96 21.11
CA VAL A 100 -27.51 -6.04 20.70
C VAL A 100 -28.64 -6.23 21.70
N SER A 101 -29.88 -6.20 21.20
CA SER A 101 -31.10 -6.58 21.92
C SER A 101 -31.66 -7.92 21.42
N ASP A 102 -32.71 -8.42 22.09
CA ASP A 102 -33.51 -9.56 21.63
C ASP A 102 -34.16 -9.33 20.26
N LYS A 103 -34.46 -8.08 19.89
CA LYS A 103 -35.05 -7.67 18.61
C LYS A 103 -34.02 -7.46 17.49
N THR A 104 -32.74 -7.42 17.82
CA THR A 104 -31.66 -7.10 16.89
C THR A 104 -31.33 -8.29 15.99
N ALA A 105 -31.20 -8.05 14.69
CA ALA A 105 -30.58 -8.98 13.75
C ALA A 105 -29.14 -8.57 13.45
N ILE A 106 -28.19 -9.50 13.59
CA ILE A 106 -26.78 -9.28 13.25
C ILE A 106 -26.54 -9.81 11.85
N VAL A 107 -26.12 -8.96 10.92
CA VAL A 107 -25.89 -9.32 9.51
C VAL A 107 -24.39 -9.35 9.21
N LEU A 108 -23.85 -10.53 8.90
CA LEU A 108 -22.41 -10.76 8.73
C LEU A 108 -22.03 -10.81 7.25
N ILE A 109 -21.54 -9.68 6.71
CA ILE A 109 -21.06 -9.55 5.32
C ILE A 109 -19.57 -9.96 5.18
N GLN A 110 -18.94 -10.34 6.30
CA GLN A 110 -17.51 -10.69 6.39
C GLN A 110 -17.13 -11.88 5.47
N ASN A 111 -15.93 -11.83 4.91
CA ASN A 111 -15.36 -12.95 4.15
C ASN A 111 -15.02 -14.11 5.10
N GLY A 112 -15.13 -15.35 4.61
CA GLY A 112 -14.71 -16.54 5.37
C GLY A 112 -15.80 -17.60 5.53
N LEU A 113 -15.40 -18.72 6.13
CA LEU A 113 -16.30 -19.68 6.80
C LEU A 113 -16.23 -19.49 8.31
N GLY A 114 -17.26 -19.91 9.06
CA GLY A 114 -17.23 -19.90 10.53
C GLY A 114 -17.06 -18.52 11.14
N VAL A 115 -17.48 -17.47 10.42
CA VAL A 115 -17.48 -16.08 10.93
C VAL A 115 -18.70 -15.84 11.81
N GLU A 116 -19.71 -16.71 11.72
CA GLU A 116 -20.96 -16.67 12.46
C GLU A 116 -20.80 -17.11 13.93
N ASP A 117 -19.95 -18.10 14.20
CA ASP A 117 -19.80 -18.75 15.51
C ASP A 117 -19.56 -17.79 16.69
N PRO A 118 -18.66 -16.78 16.62
CA PRO A 118 -18.43 -15.87 17.74
C PRO A 118 -19.69 -15.06 18.11
N TYR A 119 -20.45 -14.63 17.10
CA TYR A 119 -21.68 -13.87 17.30
C TYR A 119 -22.82 -14.77 17.81
N ALA A 120 -22.96 -15.98 17.28
CA ALA A 120 -23.96 -16.93 17.74
C ALA A 120 -23.72 -17.37 19.20
N LYS A 121 -22.45 -17.57 19.59
CA LYS A 121 -22.06 -17.89 20.98
C LYS A 121 -22.28 -16.74 21.96
N ARG A 122 -21.99 -15.50 21.53
CA ARG A 122 -22.11 -14.29 22.37
C ARG A 122 -23.53 -13.73 22.45
N PHE A 123 -24.33 -13.88 21.40
CA PHE A 123 -25.68 -13.32 21.29
C PHE A 123 -26.71 -14.40 20.87
N PRO A 124 -26.90 -15.48 21.66
CA PRO A 124 -27.80 -16.58 21.31
C PRO A 124 -29.28 -16.14 21.13
N GLN A 125 -29.67 -15.01 21.71
CA GLN A 125 -30.99 -14.40 21.56
C GLN A 125 -31.18 -13.60 20.27
N ALA A 126 -30.10 -13.23 19.57
CA ALA A 126 -30.14 -12.37 18.38
C ALA A 126 -30.36 -13.19 17.10
N ALA A 127 -31.01 -12.59 16.10
CA ALA A 127 -31.16 -13.22 14.81
C ALA A 127 -29.85 -13.08 14.00
N ILE A 128 -29.11 -14.17 13.82
CA ILE A 128 -27.87 -14.16 13.01
C ILE A 128 -28.22 -14.38 11.54
N CYS A 129 -27.99 -13.35 10.72
CA CYS A 129 -28.09 -13.41 9.27
C CYS A 129 -26.67 -13.44 8.68
N SER A 130 -26.39 -14.44 7.87
CA SER A 130 -25.08 -14.62 7.25
C SER A 130 -25.16 -14.21 5.78
N ALA A 131 -24.18 -13.45 5.29
CA ALA A 131 -24.23 -12.86 3.96
C ALA A 131 -22.93 -13.02 3.15
N VAL A 132 -23.09 -13.31 1.86
CA VAL A 132 -22.00 -13.43 0.88
C VAL A 132 -22.14 -12.32 -0.15
N THR A 133 -21.25 -11.33 -0.07
CA THR A 133 -21.12 -10.27 -1.08
C THR A 133 -20.15 -10.65 -2.20
N ILE A 134 -20.51 -10.31 -3.43
CA ILE A 134 -19.61 -10.14 -4.58
C ILE A 134 -19.78 -8.68 -5.06
N ALA A 135 -19.20 -7.75 -4.29
CA ALA A 135 -19.12 -6.34 -4.64
C ALA A 135 -17.66 -5.90 -4.78
N THR A 136 -17.36 -5.06 -5.78
CA THR A 136 -16.01 -4.50 -5.96
C THR A 136 -15.98 -3.03 -5.57
N CYS A 137 -15.78 -2.77 -4.28
CA CYS A 137 -15.62 -1.42 -3.73
C CYS A 137 -14.17 -1.18 -3.29
N ALA A 138 -13.65 0.00 -3.59
CA ALA A 138 -12.40 0.52 -3.03
C ALA A 138 -12.69 1.77 -2.18
N GLN A 139 -11.80 2.06 -1.24
CA GLN A 139 -11.78 3.33 -0.52
C GLN A 139 -10.40 3.96 -0.77
N PRO A 140 -10.25 4.86 -1.77
CA PRO A 140 -8.98 5.53 -2.04
C PRO A 140 -8.56 6.44 -0.88
N GLU A 141 -9.52 7.16 -0.29
CA GLU A 141 -9.31 8.15 0.77
C GLU A 141 -10.43 8.06 1.82
N HIS A 142 -10.23 8.70 2.98
CA HIS A 142 -11.24 8.69 4.04
C HIS A 142 -12.53 9.39 3.59
N GLY A 143 -13.66 8.70 3.72
CA GLY A 143 -14.98 9.18 3.23
C GLY A 143 -15.26 8.95 1.74
N GLN A 144 -14.26 8.64 0.91
CA GLN A 144 -14.45 8.42 -0.54
C GLN A 144 -14.60 6.93 -0.87
N ILE A 145 -15.77 6.54 -1.40
CA ILE A 145 -16.06 5.17 -1.81
C ILE A 145 -16.12 5.11 -3.33
N LYS A 146 -15.34 4.20 -3.93
CA LYS A 146 -15.39 3.88 -5.35
C LYS A 146 -15.99 2.51 -5.55
N HIS A 147 -17.27 2.46 -5.90
CA HIS A 147 -17.92 1.26 -6.38
C HIS A 147 -17.59 1.06 -7.87
N ASN A 148 -17.26 -0.16 -8.27
CA ASN A 148 -17.01 -0.50 -9.68
C ASN A 148 -18.28 -1.08 -10.33
N ARG A 149 -18.18 -2.22 -11.04
CA ARG A 149 -19.29 -2.69 -11.89
C ARG A 149 -20.18 -3.78 -11.28
N TRP A 150 -19.62 -4.67 -10.47
CA TRP A 150 -20.36 -5.82 -9.93
C TRP A 150 -20.87 -5.53 -8.53
N THR A 151 -22.19 -5.65 -8.35
CA THR A 151 -22.86 -5.79 -7.05
C THR A 151 -23.72 -7.04 -7.05
N ARG A 152 -23.40 -8.03 -6.22
CA ARG A 152 -24.31 -9.12 -5.83
C ARG A 152 -24.20 -9.38 -4.34
N ILE A 153 -25.29 -9.82 -3.72
CA ILE A 153 -25.29 -10.26 -2.32
C ILE A 153 -26.35 -11.33 -2.08
N ASN A 154 -25.94 -12.45 -1.52
CA ASN A 154 -26.84 -13.51 -1.07
C ASN A 154 -26.83 -13.53 0.45
N SER A 155 -27.98 -13.60 1.10
CA SER A 155 -28.09 -13.65 2.57
C SER A 155 -29.02 -14.77 3.01
N GLY A 156 -28.66 -15.49 4.06
CA GLY A 156 -29.47 -16.54 4.66
C GLY A 156 -29.43 -16.50 6.18
N PRO A 157 -30.45 -17.02 6.86
CA PRO A 157 -30.42 -17.18 8.31
C PRO A 157 -29.33 -18.22 8.68
N TYR A 158 -28.59 -17.98 9.75
CA TYR A 158 -27.62 -18.93 10.28
C TYR A 158 -28.28 -19.79 11.35
N LEU A 159 -28.62 -21.03 10.99
CA LEU A 159 -29.41 -21.97 11.80
C LEU A 159 -28.68 -23.33 11.89
N PRO A 160 -27.51 -23.39 12.56
CA PRO A 160 -26.63 -24.56 12.53
C PRO A 160 -27.24 -25.83 13.15
N HIS A 161 -28.28 -25.70 13.98
CA HIS A 161 -29.05 -26.85 14.49
C HIS A 161 -29.80 -27.62 13.39
N LEU A 162 -30.12 -26.97 12.25
CA LEU A 162 -30.71 -27.66 11.10
C LEU A 162 -29.74 -28.67 10.49
N ASP A 163 -28.43 -28.46 10.59
CA ASP A 163 -27.41 -29.37 10.05
C ASP A 163 -27.35 -30.70 10.84
N THR A 164 -27.90 -30.72 12.06
CA THR A 164 -28.05 -31.92 12.90
C THR A 164 -29.51 -32.41 13.00
N GLY A 165 -30.43 -31.83 12.22
CA GLY A 165 -31.85 -32.20 12.22
C GLY A 165 -32.67 -31.66 13.40
N GLY A 166 -32.13 -30.71 14.16
CA GLY A 166 -32.88 -29.98 15.18
C GLY A 166 -33.80 -28.91 14.60
N THR A 167 -34.63 -28.30 15.45
CA THR A 167 -35.53 -27.17 15.11
C THR A 167 -35.58 -26.19 16.27
N SER A 168 -35.81 -24.89 16.01
CA SER A 168 -36.02 -23.87 17.05
C SER A 168 -37.26 -23.03 16.77
N ASP A 169 -38.03 -22.70 17.81
CA ASP A 169 -39.16 -21.77 17.73
C ASP A 169 -38.76 -20.37 17.22
N THR A 170 -37.46 -20.05 17.30
CA THR A 170 -36.91 -18.78 16.79
C THR A 170 -36.62 -18.78 15.29
N ASP A 171 -36.63 -19.93 14.61
CA ASP A 171 -36.20 -20.08 13.20
C ASP A 171 -36.98 -19.16 12.26
N SER A 172 -38.31 -19.14 12.38
CA SER A 172 -39.21 -18.27 11.61
C SER A 172 -38.84 -16.79 11.72
N ARG A 173 -38.43 -16.33 12.91
CA ARG A 173 -38.03 -14.94 13.17
C ARG A 173 -36.70 -14.59 12.51
N VAL A 174 -35.73 -15.51 12.49
CA VAL A 174 -34.44 -15.29 11.80
C VAL A 174 -34.65 -15.29 10.27
N ILE A 175 -35.49 -16.20 9.76
CA ILE A 175 -35.90 -16.24 8.35
C ILE A 175 -36.57 -14.92 7.94
N GLU A 176 -37.53 -14.43 8.73
CA GLU A 176 -38.21 -13.16 8.49
C GLU A 176 -37.23 -11.98 8.45
N LYS A 177 -36.38 -11.81 9.47
CA LYS A 177 -35.34 -10.77 9.51
C LYS A 177 -34.40 -10.82 8.31
N ASN A 178 -33.98 -12.02 7.87
CA ASN A 178 -33.17 -12.18 6.67
C ASN A 178 -33.91 -11.74 5.40
N ASN A 179 -35.18 -12.12 5.26
CA ASN A 179 -36.02 -11.77 4.11
C ASN A 179 -36.30 -10.26 4.05
N THR A 180 -36.61 -9.62 5.19
CA THR A 180 -36.74 -8.17 5.31
C THR A 180 -35.44 -7.46 4.94
N PHE A 181 -34.28 -7.92 5.43
CA PHE A 181 -32.99 -7.31 5.06
C PHE A 181 -32.72 -7.37 3.54
N ILE A 182 -33.01 -8.49 2.89
CA ILE A 182 -32.92 -8.62 1.43
C ILE A 182 -33.91 -7.71 0.71
N ALA A 183 -35.14 -7.55 1.23
CA ALA A 183 -36.12 -6.62 0.66
C ALA A 183 -35.61 -5.16 0.72
N LEU A 184 -35.05 -4.73 1.86
CA LEU A 184 -34.43 -3.40 2.01
C LEU A 184 -33.28 -3.21 1.01
N LEU A 185 -32.43 -4.21 0.77
CA LEU A 185 -31.35 -4.12 -0.22
C LEU A 185 -31.90 -4.00 -1.66
N LYS A 186 -32.98 -4.72 -2.00
CA LYS A 186 -33.65 -4.61 -3.30
C LYS A 186 -34.26 -3.22 -3.52
N GLU A 187 -34.96 -2.70 -2.51
CA GLU A 187 -35.56 -1.36 -2.54
C GLU A 187 -34.48 -0.26 -2.62
N GLY A 188 -33.36 -0.44 -1.93
CA GLY A 188 -32.12 0.32 -2.09
C GLY A 188 -31.44 0.17 -3.46
N GLY A 189 -32.04 -0.54 -4.41
CA GLY A 189 -31.60 -0.67 -5.80
C GLY A 189 -30.64 -1.83 -6.08
N ILE A 190 -30.33 -2.69 -5.11
CA ILE A 190 -29.51 -3.89 -5.31
C ILE A 190 -30.41 -5.03 -5.79
N LYS A 191 -30.75 -4.99 -7.08
CA LYS A 191 -31.70 -5.93 -7.71
C LYS A 191 -31.28 -7.41 -7.58
N ASP A 192 -29.99 -7.68 -7.69
CA ASP A 192 -29.36 -9.00 -7.53
C ASP A 192 -29.15 -9.41 -6.04
N ALA A 193 -29.85 -8.79 -5.08
CA ALA A 193 -29.87 -9.25 -3.69
C ALA A 193 -30.83 -10.44 -3.54
N GLU A 194 -30.40 -11.55 -2.97
CA GLU A 194 -31.24 -12.76 -2.84
C GLU A 194 -31.22 -13.39 -1.45
N ALA A 195 -32.40 -13.83 -1.00
CA ALA A 195 -32.57 -14.56 0.25
C ALA A 195 -32.46 -16.07 -0.01
N TYR A 196 -31.58 -16.74 0.74
CA TYR A 196 -31.32 -18.18 0.66
C TYR A 196 -31.61 -18.86 2.00
N THR A 197 -31.81 -20.18 1.98
CA THR A 197 -31.83 -21.02 3.18
C THR A 197 -30.45 -21.10 3.82
N HIS A 198 -30.38 -21.49 5.10
CA HIS A 198 -29.12 -21.78 5.81
C HIS A 198 -28.18 -22.65 4.96
N ALA A 199 -28.64 -23.85 4.57
CA ALA A 199 -27.85 -24.80 3.79
C ALA A 199 -27.39 -24.25 2.42
N LYS A 200 -28.28 -23.59 1.66
CA LYS A 200 -27.90 -22.99 0.36
C LYS A 200 -26.86 -21.88 0.56
N LEU A 201 -26.98 -21.06 1.60
CA LEU A 201 -25.98 -20.03 1.89
C LEU A 201 -24.62 -20.64 2.27
N GLN A 202 -24.58 -21.70 3.08
CA GLN A 202 -23.31 -22.36 3.42
C GLN A 202 -22.63 -22.91 2.16
N LEU A 203 -23.38 -23.51 1.22
CA LEU A 203 -22.84 -23.90 -0.10
C LEU A 203 -22.25 -22.69 -0.86
N VAL A 204 -22.92 -21.52 -0.86
CA VAL A 204 -22.39 -20.29 -1.48
C VAL A 204 -21.11 -19.80 -0.80
N ARG A 205 -21.02 -19.87 0.53
CA ARG A 205 -19.81 -19.53 1.27
C ARG A 205 -18.63 -20.41 0.84
N TRP A 206 -18.82 -21.73 0.82
CA TRP A 206 -17.80 -22.68 0.36
C TRP A 206 -17.38 -22.42 -1.10
N HIS A 207 -18.33 -22.08 -1.98
CA HIS A 207 -18.04 -21.71 -3.38
C HIS A 207 -17.17 -20.45 -3.49
N LYS A 208 -17.53 -19.38 -2.78
CA LYS A 208 -16.71 -18.14 -2.73
C LYS A 208 -15.34 -18.42 -2.10
N ILE A 209 -15.26 -19.33 -1.14
CA ILE A 209 -14.01 -19.72 -0.49
C ILE A 209 -13.10 -20.48 -1.45
N ALA A 210 -13.61 -21.33 -2.34
CA ALA A 210 -12.81 -21.92 -3.41
C ALA A 210 -12.10 -20.85 -4.27
N ILE A 211 -12.78 -19.74 -4.56
CA ILE A 211 -12.20 -18.59 -5.30
C ILE A 211 -11.18 -17.83 -4.44
N ASN A 212 -11.57 -17.42 -3.24
CA ASN A 212 -10.70 -16.62 -2.37
C ASN A 212 -9.46 -17.40 -1.93
N ALA A 213 -9.61 -18.65 -1.49
CA ALA A 213 -8.52 -19.47 -0.98
C ALA A 213 -7.51 -19.91 -2.06
N SER A 214 -7.94 -20.00 -3.32
CA SER A 214 -7.02 -20.23 -4.44
C SER A 214 -6.32 -18.94 -4.88
N MET A 215 -7.06 -17.84 -5.09
CA MET A 215 -6.49 -16.61 -5.66
C MET A 215 -5.70 -15.78 -4.63
N ASN A 216 -6.24 -15.60 -3.41
CA ASN A 216 -5.72 -14.65 -2.44
C ASN A 216 -4.28 -14.95 -1.96
N PRO A 217 -3.99 -16.14 -1.39
CA PRO A 217 -2.63 -16.45 -0.93
C PRO A 217 -1.66 -16.64 -2.10
N THR A 218 -2.10 -17.22 -3.21
CA THR A 218 -1.26 -17.41 -4.40
C THR A 218 -0.73 -16.07 -4.90
N SER A 219 -1.60 -15.05 -5.01
CA SER A 219 -1.19 -13.69 -5.37
C SER A 219 -0.10 -13.13 -4.45
N VAL A 220 -0.18 -13.35 -3.13
CA VAL A 220 0.86 -12.92 -2.17
C VAL A 220 2.22 -13.57 -2.49
N PHE A 221 2.26 -14.87 -2.75
CA PHE A 221 3.51 -15.58 -3.06
C PHE A 221 4.17 -15.13 -4.36
N ILE A 222 3.38 -14.76 -5.37
CA ILE A 222 3.89 -14.25 -6.65
C ILE A 222 3.89 -12.71 -6.70
N LEU A 223 4.29 -12.09 -5.59
CA LEU A 223 4.57 -10.65 -5.49
C LEU A 223 3.36 -9.75 -5.77
N CYS A 224 2.19 -10.13 -5.23
CA CYS A 224 0.92 -9.40 -5.33
C CYS A 224 0.38 -9.26 -6.77
N SER A 225 0.55 -10.31 -7.57
CA SER A 225 0.09 -10.37 -8.97
C SER A 225 -1.44 -10.23 -9.12
N PRO A 226 -1.95 -9.46 -10.10
CA PRO A 226 -3.38 -9.37 -10.40
C PRO A 226 -4.02 -10.72 -10.79
N ASN A 227 -5.28 -10.91 -10.42
CA ASN A 227 -6.03 -12.16 -10.66
C ASN A 227 -5.99 -12.64 -12.12
N ASN A 228 -6.01 -11.69 -13.06
CA ASN A 228 -5.95 -11.96 -14.49
C ASN A 228 -4.61 -12.57 -14.92
N LEU A 229 -3.49 -11.99 -14.47
CA LEU A 229 -2.14 -12.44 -14.81
C LEU A 229 -1.87 -13.85 -14.25
N MET A 230 -2.32 -14.13 -13.02
CA MET A 230 -2.28 -15.48 -12.45
C MET A 230 -3.04 -16.52 -13.28
N SER A 231 -4.10 -16.10 -13.96
CA SER A 231 -4.97 -16.99 -14.74
C SER A 231 -4.44 -17.27 -16.15
N GLN A 232 -3.49 -16.46 -16.63
CA GLN A 232 -2.84 -16.59 -17.95
C GLN A 232 -1.72 -17.63 -17.95
N ASP A 233 -0.98 -17.78 -16.85
CA ASP A 233 0.10 -18.77 -16.75
C ASP A 233 -0.49 -20.20 -16.61
N PRO A 234 -0.06 -21.19 -17.42
CA PRO A 234 -0.62 -22.55 -17.39
C PRO A 234 -0.42 -23.32 -16.07
N GLU A 235 0.71 -23.13 -15.38
CA GLU A 235 1.02 -23.87 -14.16
C GLU A 235 0.37 -23.22 -12.94
N VAL A 236 0.35 -21.89 -12.86
CA VAL A 236 -0.45 -21.16 -11.87
C VAL A 236 -1.94 -21.46 -12.08
N GLN A 237 -2.42 -21.51 -13.33
CA GLN A 237 -3.79 -21.93 -13.63
C GLN A 237 -4.07 -23.36 -13.13
N ARG A 238 -3.15 -24.32 -13.34
CA ARG A 238 -3.30 -25.70 -12.83
C ARG A 238 -3.36 -25.72 -11.30
N HIS A 239 -2.50 -24.95 -10.62
CA HIS A 239 -2.52 -24.79 -9.18
C HIS A 239 -3.86 -24.22 -8.68
N LEU A 240 -4.31 -23.10 -9.25
CA LEU A 240 -5.56 -22.42 -8.88
C LEU A 240 -6.77 -23.36 -9.02
N LYS A 241 -6.88 -24.07 -10.16
CA LYS A 241 -7.93 -25.07 -10.38
C LYS A 241 -7.83 -26.21 -9.36
N GLY A 242 -6.63 -26.71 -9.06
CA GLY A 242 -6.42 -27.76 -8.07
C GLY A 242 -6.93 -27.39 -6.68
N VAL A 243 -6.66 -26.16 -6.22
CA VAL A 243 -7.15 -25.66 -4.93
C VAL A 243 -8.68 -25.45 -4.96
N MET A 244 -9.23 -24.90 -6.04
CA MET A 244 -10.68 -24.76 -6.20
C MET A 244 -11.40 -26.11 -6.17
N THR A 245 -10.89 -27.11 -6.90
CA THR A 245 -11.46 -28.46 -6.96
C THR A 245 -11.42 -29.14 -5.60
N GLU A 246 -10.29 -29.11 -4.90
CA GLU A 246 -10.11 -29.69 -3.56
C GLU A 246 -11.16 -29.17 -2.56
N ILE A 247 -11.44 -27.86 -2.59
CA ILE A 247 -12.47 -27.22 -1.75
C ILE A 247 -13.89 -27.61 -2.19
N LEU A 248 -14.18 -27.55 -3.50
CA LEU A 248 -15.52 -27.83 -4.05
C LEU A 248 -15.92 -29.31 -4.00
N GLU A 249 -14.97 -30.24 -3.98
CA GLU A 249 -15.20 -31.67 -3.77
C GLU A 249 -15.31 -32.03 -2.28
N THR A 250 -14.74 -31.21 -1.39
CA THR A 250 -14.83 -31.41 0.06
C THR A 250 -16.14 -30.86 0.60
N ALA A 251 -16.56 -29.66 0.19
CA ALA A 251 -17.74 -28.97 0.73
C ALA A 251 -19.04 -29.83 0.77
N PRO A 252 -19.41 -30.61 -0.27
CA PRO A 252 -20.58 -31.49 -0.20
C PRO A 252 -20.51 -32.57 0.87
N LYS A 253 -19.30 -33.08 1.13
CA LYS A 253 -19.04 -34.11 2.15
C LYS A 253 -19.13 -33.53 3.57
N ILE A 254 -18.87 -32.23 3.71
CA ILE A 254 -19.03 -31.47 4.96
C ILE A 254 -20.49 -31.13 5.25
N LEU A 255 -21.21 -30.67 4.23
CA LEU A 255 -22.57 -30.13 4.34
C LEU A 255 -23.68 -31.15 4.10
N GLY A 256 -23.35 -32.37 3.69
CA GLY A 256 -24.32 -33.43 3.37
C GLY A 256 -25.19 -33.13 2.13
N GLN A 257 -24.84 -32.10 1.34
CA GLN A 257 -25.62 -31.64 0.18
C GLN A 257 -24.72 -31.36 -1.03
N PRO A 258 -25.12 -31.74 -2.25
CA PRO A 258 -24.32 -31.49 -3.45
C PRO A 258 -24.20 -29.99 -3.76
N MET A 259 -23.07 -29.58 -4.36
CA MET A 259 -22.95 -28.22 -4.92
C MET A 259 -24.03 -27.99 -5.99
N PRO A 260 -24.74 -26.84 -5.98
CA PRO A 260 -25.72 -26.51 -7.01
C PRO A 260 -25.09 -26.45 -8.41
N LYS A 261 -25.81 -26.97 -9.43
CA LYS A 261 -25.31 -27.08 -10.82
C LYS A 261 -25.09 -25.74 -11.52
N ASP A 262 -25.72 -24.68 -11.02
CA ASP A 262 -25.59 -23.29 -11.48
C ASP A 262 -24.32 -22.59 -10.94
N PHE A 263 -23.63 -23.19 -9.96
CA PHE A 263 -22.37 -22.64 -9.46
C PHE A 263 -21.24 -22.84 -10.47
N ALA A 264 -20.42 -21.81 -10.63
CA ALA A 264 -19.32 -21.83 -11.59
C ALA A 264 -18.25 -22.86 -11.21
N SER A 265 -17.95 -23.79 -12.12
CA SER A 265 -16.82 -24.71 -12.00
C SER A 265 -15.47 -23.96 -11.99
N PRO A 266 -14.37 -24.59 -11.53
CA PRO A 266 -13.03 -24.00 -11.59
C PRO A 266 -12.67 -23.46 -13.00
N ASP A 267 -13.01 -24.19 -14.06
CA ASP A 267 -12.80 -23.73 -15.45
C ASP A 267 -13.67 -22.53 -15.84
N GLN A 268 -14.88 -22.40 -15.30
CA GLN A 268 -15.72 -21.21 -15.52
C GLN A 268 -15.20 -20.01 -14.73
N ILE A 269 -14.73 -20.21 -13.50
CA ILE A 269 -14.10 -19.18 -12.67
C ILE A 269 -12.86 -18.63 -13.37
N ILE A 270 -11.92 -19.48 -13.77
CA ILE A 270 -10.71 -19.06 -14.49
C ILE A 270 -11.04 -18.38 -15.83
N ARG A 271 -11.96 -18.92 -16.64
CA ARG A 271 -12.39 -18.28 -17.90
C ARG A 271 -13.05 -16.92 -17.68
N SER A 272 -13.72 -16.71 -16.54
CA SER A 272 -14.25 -15.39 -16.16
C SER A 272 -13.12 -14.44 -15.76
N THR A 273 -12.19 -14.90 -14.93
CA THR A 273 -11.04 -14.10 -14.46
C THR A 273 -10.11 -13.69 -15.61
N LEU A 274 -9.91 -14.54 -16.61
CA LEU A 274 -9.17 -14.23 -17.85
C LEU A 274 -9.78 -13.08 -18.67
N LYS A 275 -11.10 -12.86 -18.58
CA LYS A 275 -11.78 -11.74 -19.26
C LYS A 275 -11.67 -10.41 -18.51
N ASN A 276 -11.28 -10.43 -17.23
CA ASN A 276 -11.18 -9.23 -16.39
C ASN A 276 -9.78 -8.58 -16.51
N THR A 277 -9.59 -7.73 -17.52
CA THR A 277 -8.32 -7.03 -17.78
C THR A 277 -8.10 -5.77 -16.91
N SER A 278 -8.91 -5.54 -15.87
CA SER A 278 -8.84 -4.31 -15.03
C SER A 278 -7.60 -4.18 -14.14
N GLY A 279 -6.71 -5.18 -14.12
CA GLY A 279 -5.56 -5.22 -13.20
C GLY A 279 -5.93 -5.47 -11.74
N SER A 280 -7.18 -5.90 -11.46
CA SER A 280 -7.66 -6.13 -10.09
C SER A 280 -6.82 -7.17 -9.34
N LYS A 281 -6.22 -6.76 -8.22
CA LYS A 281 -5.58 -7.64 -7.22
C LYS A 281 -6.62 -8.21 -6.24
N PRO A 282 -6.39 -9.40 -5.67
CA PRO A 282 -7.22 -9.92 -4.58
C PRO A 282 -7.03 -9.10 -3.28
N SER A 283 -8.01 -9.16 -2.37
CA SER A 283 -8.02 -8.35 -1.14
C SER A 283 -6.79 -8.60 -0.25
N MET A 284 -6.35 -9.85 -0.15
CA MET A 284 -5.19 -10.26 0.64
C MET A 284 -3.87 -9.67 0.11
N ALA A 285 -3.71 -9.54 -1.21
CA ALA A 285 -2.55 -8.88 -1.79
C ALA A 285 -2.54 -7.37 -1.48
N ILE A 286 -3.71 -6.72 -1.50
CA ILE A 286 -3.84 -5.30 -1.11
C ILE A 286 -3.49 -5.10 0.37
N ASP A 287 -3.87 -6.03 1.25
CA ASP A 287 -3.46 -6.01 2.66
C ASP A 287 -1.96 -6.27 2.84
N TRP A 288 -1.38 -7.18 2.06
CA TRP A 288 0.05 -7.46 2.07
C TRP A 288 0.87 -6.23 1.72
N GLU A 289 0.55 -5.57 0.59
CA GLU A 289 1.19 -4.33 0.13
C GLU A 289 0.99 -3.18 1.13
N ALA A 290 -0.16 -3.12 1.80
CA ALA A 290 -0.44 -2.13 2.84
C ALA A 290 0.20 -2.46 4.21
N GLY A 291 0.94 -3.58 4.34
CA GLY A 291 1.54 -4.01 5.60
C GLY A 291 0.53 -4.27 6.71
N LYS A 292 -0.67 -4.76 6.35
CA LYS A 292 -1.81 -5.09 7.23
C LYS A 292 -1.92 -6.58 7.47
N ARG A 293 -2.55 -6.94 8.60
CA ARG A 293 -3.06 -8.30 8.87
C ARG A 293 -4.11 -8.69 7.83
N MET A 294 -4.07 -9.95 7.43
CA MET A 294 -4.86 -10.54 6.34
C MET A 294 -5.87 -11.55 6.89
N GLU A 295 -6.98 -11.76 6.17
CA GLU A 295 -8.07 -12.68 6.54
C GLU A 295 -7.68 -14.19 6.39
N ILE A 296 -6.50 -14.58 6.89
CA ILE A 296 -5.89 -15.92 6.73
C ILE A 296 -6.75 -16.99 7.43
N GLU A 297 -7.07 -16.79 8.71
CA GLU A 297 -7.81 -17.78 9.48
C GLU A 297 -9.18 -18.07 8.87
N VAL A 298 -9.95 -17.05 8.52
CA VAL A 298 -11.33 -17.25 8.06
C VAL A 298 -11.42 -17.73 6.60
N ILE A 299 -10.41 -17.46 5.77
CA ILE A 299 -10.35 -17.88 4.35
C ILE A 299 -9.68 -19.26 4.18
N LEU A 300 -8.73 -19.63 5.05
CA LEU A 300 -7.88 -20.81 4.88
C LEU A 300 -7.93 -21.75 6.11
N GLY A 301 -7.76 -21.21 7.32
CA GLY A 301 -7.72 -21.99 8.57
C GLY A 301 -9.06 -22.62 8.95
N ASN A 302 -10.16 -21.85 8.89
CA ASN A 302 -11.52 -22.27 9.21
C ASN A 302 -11.98 -23.41 8.28
N PRO A 303 -11.88 -23.31 6.93
CA PRO A 303 -12.20 -24.44 6.05
C PRO A 303 -11.39 -25.71 6.35
N LEU A 304 -10.09 -25.58 6.66
CA LEU A 304 -9.26 -26.74 7.03
C LEU A 304 -9.71 -27.40 8.33
N ARG A 305 -10.01 -26.62 9.37
CA ARG A 305 -10.48 -27.14 10.66
C ARG A 305 -11.86 -27.82 10.53
N ILE A 306 -12.81 -27.16 9.86
CA ILE A 306 -14.16 -27.70 9.59
C ILE A 306 -14.10 -29.02 8.79
N ALA A 307 -13.13 -29.16 7.88
CA ALA A 307 -12.90 -30.41 7.15
C ALA A 307 -12.31 -31.52 8.01
N ARG A 308 -11.27 -31.20 8.81
CA ARG A 308 -10.61 -32.15 9.71
C ARG A 308 -11.53 -32.68 10.81
N GLU A 309 -12.42 -31.85 11.32
CA GLU A 309 -13.49 -32.24 12.27
C GLU A 309 -14.40 -33.35 11.70
N ARG A 310 -14.48 -33.48 10.37
CA ARG A 310 -15.23 -34.54 9.67
C ARG A 310 -14.33 -35.58 8.99
N GLY A 311 -13.03 -35.62 9.32
CA GLY A 311 -12.08 -36.60 8.79
C GLY A 311 -11.60 -36.33 7.36
N TYR A 312 -11.79 -35.13 6.82
CA TYR A 312 -11.30 -34.73 5.49
C TYR A 312 -10.09 -33.81 5.59
N GLU A 313 -9.14 -33.96 4.66
CA GLU A 313 -7.96 -33.10 4.53
C GLU A 313 -7.96 -32.42 3.16
N MET A 314 -7.38 -31.21 3.08
CA MET A 314 -7.22 -30.46 1.84
C MET A 314 -5.74 -30.06 1.67
N PRO A 315 -4.86 -30.97 1.18
CA PRO A 315 -3.41 -30.76 1.17
C PRO A 315 -2.90 -29.48 0.47
N ARG A 316 -3.52 -29.04 -0.64
CA ARG A 316 -3.10 -27.81 -1.33
C ARG A 316 -3.48 -26.57 -0.51
N LEU A 317 -4.68 -26.57 0.04
CA LEU A 317 -5.15 -25.52 0.95
C LEU A 317 -4.31 -25.48 2.24
N GLN A 318 -3.96 -26.64 2.80
CA GLN A 318 -3.08 -26.79 3.96
C GLN A 318 -1.70 -26.18 3.69
N SER A 319 -1.13 -26.44 2.51
CA SER A 319 0.15 -25.86 2.11
C SER A 319 0.08 -24.33 2.01
N LEU A 320 -0.95 -23.80 1.35
CA LEU A 320 -1.16 -22.35 1.23
C LEU A 320 -1.36 -21.68 2.60
N TYR A 321 -2.17 -22.28 3.48
CA TYR A 321 -2.40 -21.81 4.85
C TYR A 321 -1.10 -21.74 5.65
N ALA A 322 -0.34 -22.84 5.70
CA ALA A 322 0.89 -22.93 6.48
C ALA A 322 1.92 -21.89 6.01
N MET A 323 2.13 -21.77 4.70
CA MET A 323 3.10 -20.82 4.14
C MET A 323 2.67 -19.37 4.35
N VAL A 324 1.39 -19.01 4.14
CA VAL A 324 0.98 -17.59 4.14
C VAL A 324 0.85 -17.04 5.56
N ARG A 325 0.45 -17.90 6.52
CA ARG A 325 0.48 -17.58 7.95
C ARG A 325 1.91 -17.29 8.41
N MET A 326 2.87 -18.17 8.11
CA MET A 326 4.28 -17.94 8.45
C MET A 326 4.87 -16.70 7.76
N ALA A 327 4.52 -16.45 6.49
CA ALA A 327 4.97 -15.26 5.77
C ALA A 327 4.48 -13.97 6.44
N GLN A 328 3.21 -13.94 6.89
CA GLN A 328 2.65 -12.82 7.66
C GLN A 328 3.38 -12.62 9.00
N GLU A 329 3.61 -13.69 9.75
CA GLU A 329 4.29 -13.64 11.04
C GLU A 329 5.72 -13.10 10.91
N ILE A 330 6.51 -13.59 9.94
CA ILE A 330 7.87 -13.10 9.66
C ILE A 330 7.85 -11.61 9.30
N ARG A 331 6.94 -11.18 8.43
CA ARG A 331 6.78 -9.76 8.03
C ARG A 331 6.45 -8.88 9.23
N ASP A 332 5.54 -9.33 10.09
CA ASP A 332 5.08 -8.55 11.25
C ASP A 332 6.13 -8.49 12.36
N GLN A 333 6.88 -9.58 12.61
CA GLN A 333 8.03 -9.59 13.51
C GLN A 333 9.13 -8.62 13.04
N ASN A 334 9.43 -8.61 11.73
CA ASN A 334 10.42 -7.68 11.17
C ASN A 334 9.97 -6.22 11.28
N LYS A 335 8.66 -5.95 11.13
CA LYS A 335 8.05 -4.64 11.38
C LYS A 335 8.18 -4.24 12.85
N GLY A 336 7.96 -5.16 13.80
CA GLY A 336 8.17 -4.92 15.23
C GLY A 336 9.63 -4.59 15.58
N LYS A 337 10.59 -5.34 15.01
CA LYS A 337 12.03 -5.06 15.17
C LYS A 337 12.42 -3.67 14.64
N LEU A 338 11.90 -3.28 13.47
CA LEU A 338 12.10 -1.94 12.90
C LEU A 338 11.53 -0.84 13.79
N VAL A 339 10.32 -1.01 14.33
CA VAL A 339 9.71 -0.05 15.27
C VAL A 339 10.55 0.08 16.53
N ALA A 340 10.98 -1.03 17.14
CA ALA A 340 11.84 -1.00 18.33
C ALA A 340 13.18 -0.28 18.09
N ILE A 341 13.82 -0.49 16.93
CA ILE A 341 15.04 0.25 16.55
C ILE A 341 14.75 1.76 16.43
N ILE A 342 13.59 2.13 15.87
CA ILE A 342 13.16 3.52 15.71
C ILE A 342 12.79 4.17 17.05
N GLU A 343 12.24 3.42 18.01
CA GLU A 343 11.83 3.88 19.35
C GLU A 343 12.97 3.91 20.37
N ILE A 344 14.07 3.17 20.15
CA ILE A 344 15.30 3.27 20.95
C ILE A 344 16.17 4.46 20.49
N SER A 345 16.13 4.79 19.19
CA SER A 345 16.88 5.91 18.59
C SER A 345 16.70 7.30 19.26
N PRO A 346 15.52 7.69 19.82
CA PRO A 346 15.35 8.99 20.46
C PRO A 346 16.06 9.08 21.82
N HIS A 347 16.27 7.96 22.53
CA HIS A 347 17.04 7.96 23.77
C HIS A 347 18.54 8.11 23.50
N LEU A 348 19.05 7.53 22.40
CA LEU A 348 20.40 7.83 21.90
C LEU A 348 20.52 9.32 21.52
N GLY A 349 19.56 9.87 20.76
CA GLY A 349 19.53 11.29 20.42
C GLY A 349 19.40 12.23 21.62
N GLN A 350 18.66 11.86 22.67
CA GLN A 350 18.59 12.61 23.92
C GLN A 350 19.90 12.55 24.72
N GLN A 351 20.58 11.39 24.75
CA GLN A 351 21.91 11.29 25.37
C GLN A 351 22.96 12.11 24.60
N GLU A 352 22.98 12.03 23.26
CA GLU A 352 23.84 12.89 22.43
C GLU A 352 23.52 14.38 22.65
N HIS A 353 22.24 14.76 22.70
CA HIS A 353 21.87 16.15 22.95
C HIS A 353 22.23 16.61 24.37
N GLN A 354 22.08 15.77 25.40
CA GLN A 354 22.53 16.09 26.75
C GLN A 354 24.06 16.20 26.85
N LEU A 355 24.81 15.37 26.11
CA LEU A 355 26.26 15.46 26.00
C LEU A 355 26.69 16.73 25.24
N GLN A 356 26.01 17.09 24.15
CA GLN A 356 26.23 18.37 23.44
C GLN A 356 25.88 19.58 24.31
N GLN A 357 24.78 19.55 25.06
CA GLN A 357 24.38 20.65 25.94
C GLN A 357 25.36 20.80 27.12
N ARG A 358 25.84 19.69 27.71
CA ARG A 358 26.93 19.73 28.70
C ARG A 358 28.24 20.28 28.12
N TRP A 359 28.57 19.91 26.88
CA TRP A 359 29.74 20.42 26.18
C TRP A 359 29.63 21.93 25.86
N LEU A 360 28.46 22.40 25.40
CA LEU A 360 28.17 23.82 25.18
C LEU A 360 28.19 24.63 26.49
N GLN A 361 27.58 24.11 27.56
CA GLN A 361 27.65 24.72 28.89
C GLN A 361 29.08 24.78 29.44
N SER A 362 29.97 23.86 29.04
CA SER A 362 31.40 23.93 29.38
C SER A 362 32.19 24.96 28.55
N GLN A 363 31.60 25.49 27.47
CA GLN A 363 32.20 26.56 26.64
C GLN A 363 31.77 27.97 27.09
N GLU A 364 30.62 28.11 27.77
CA GLU A 364 30.09 29.38 28.26
C GLU A 364 30.31 29.58 29.76
N LEU A 365 31.58 29.66 30.19
CA LEU A 365 31.93 30.24 31.49
C LEU A 365 32.22 31.74 31.32
N PRO A 366 31.46 32.65 31.97
CA PRO A 366 31.81 34.06 32.02
C PRO A 366 33.16 34.27 32.70
N ILE A 367 33.90 35.28 32.24
CA ILE A 367 35.19 35.69 32.82
C ILE A 367 34.96 36.14 34.27
N GLN A 368 35.14 35.24 35.24
CA GLN A 368 35.17 35.59 36.65
C GLN A 368 36.54 36.16 37.03
N GLN A 369 36.50 37.25 37.80
CA GLN A 369 37.66 38.03 38.20
C GLN A 369 38.55 37.21 39.14
N TYR A 370 39.85 37.09 38.82
CA TYR A 370 40.82 36.48 39.71
C TYR A 370 41.18 37.44 40.85
N PRO A 371 41.15 37.00 42.13
CA PRO A 371 41.50 37.86 43.26
C PRO A 371 43.00 38.15 43.31
N ILE A 372 43.36 39.42 43.52
CA ILE A 372 44.75 39.85 43.68
C ILE A 372 45.13 39.79 45.17
N VAL A 373 46.14 38.99 45.53
CA VAL A 373 46.61 38.85 46.92
C VAL A 373 47.82 39.74 47.17
N GLN A 374 47.75 40.56 48.22
CA GLN A 374 48.81 41.49 48.62
C GLN A 374 49.93 40.77 49.36
N MET A 375 51.18 40.90 48.90
CA MET A 375 52.34 40.44 49.66
C MET A 375 52.60 41.36 50.86
N ARG A 376 53.28 40.85 51.90
CA ARG A 376 53.59 41.60 53.13
C ARG A 376 54.51 42.83 52.94
N ASP A 377 55.04 43.04 51.74
CA ASP A 377 55.81 44.23 51.34
C ASP A 377 55.00 45.26 50.52
N GLY A 378 53.71 45.02 50.29
CA GLY A 378 52.82 45.91 49.56
C GLY A 378 52.82 45.74 48.03
N SER A 379 53.57 44.77 47.49
CA SER A 379 53.57 44.47 46.05
C SER A 379 52.61 43.33 45.66
N PHE A 380 52.20 43.30 44.40
CA PHE A 380 51.24 42.33 43.86
C PHE A 380 51.83 41.56 42.65
N ARG A 381 51.67 40.23 42.61
CA ARG A 381 51.99 39.38 41.44
C ARG A 381 50.97 38.25 41.26
N PRO A 382 50.63 37.84 40.02
CA PRO A 382 49.78 36.68 39.77
C PRO A 382 50.48 35.35 40.09
N GLN A 383 49.74 34.39 40.65
CA GLN A 383 50.23 33.05 40.97
C GLN A 383 49.77 32.07 39.88
N MET A 384 50.70 31.46 39.13
CA MET A 384 50.36 30.40 38.17
C MET A 384 50.18 29.06 38.87
N MET A 385 49.05 28.39 38.64
CA MET A 385 48.90 26.95 38.82
C MET A 385 48.66 26.31 37.46
N SER A 386 49.33 25.20 37.19
CA SER A 386 49.25 24.46 35.93
C SER A 386 48.07 23.48 35.92
N ALA A 387 47.22 23.60 34.89
CA ALA A 387 46.23 22.60 34.53
C ALA A 387 46.50 22.13 33.08
N PRO A 388 46.58 20.82 32.80
CA PRO A 388 46.61 20.32 31.44
C PRO A 388 45.19 20.06 30.93
N LEU A 389 44.92 20.42 29.66
CA LEU A 389 44.21 19.61 28.65
C LEU A 389 43.98 20.46 27.39
N HIS A 390 44.90 20.36 26.42
CA HIS A 390 44.63 20.73 25.02
C HIS A 390 44.56 19.45 24.18
N PRO A 391 43.62 19.34 23.23
CA PRO A 391 43.58 18.22 22.29
C PRO A 391 44.82 18.25 21.37
N THR A 392 45.24 17.07 20.94
CA THR A 392 46.45 16.85 20.15
C THR A 392 46.22 17.10 18.66
N GLN A 393 47.31 17.37 17.91
CA GLN A 393 47.24 17.63 16.47
C GLN A 393 46.57 16.51 15.65
N ASN A 394 46.59 15.27 16.14
CA ASN A 394 45.92 14.12 15.51
C ASN A 394 44.38 14.26 15.49
N GLU A 395 43.78 14.85 16.52
CA GLU A 395 42.33 15.03 16.61
C GLU A 395 41.84 16.11 15.64
N ILE A 396 42.66 17.15 15.43
CA ILE A 396 42.41 18.19 14.42
C ILE A 396 42.52 17.60 13.00
N ALA A 397 43.50 16.73 12.75
CA ALA A 397 43.66 16.06 11.45
C ALA A 397 42.47 15.15 11.10
N GLN A 398 41.98 14.35 12.06
CA GLN A 398 40.80 13.49 11.85
C GLN A 398 39.53 14.31 11.50
N LEU A 399 39.32 15.45 12.18
CA LEU A 399 38.17 16.32 11.91
C LEU A 399 38.23 17.00 10.53
N GLN A 400 39.44 17.27 10.01
CA GLN A 400 39.63 17.78 8.65
C GLN A 400 39.37 16.69 7.59
N GLN A 401 39.84 15.46 7.83
CA GLN A 401 39.56 14.31 6.95
C GLN A 401 38.05 14.03 6.83
N GLN A 402 37.33 14.01 7.95
CA GLN A 402 35.87 13.84 7.98
C GLN A 402 35.07 14.98 7.32
N ARG A 403 35.68 16.15 7.06
CA ARG A 403 35.06 17.20 6.24
C ARG A 403 35.24 16.93 4.74
N GLN A 404 36.43 16.48 4.31
CA GLN A 404 36.70 16.16 2.91
C GLN A 404 35.84 14.97 2.43
N GLU A 405 35.71 13.92 3.23
CA GLU A 405 34.89 12.74 2.90
C GLU A 405 33.40 13.11 2.71
N ARG A 406 32.86 14.00 3.54
CA ARG A 406 31.49 14.51 3.40
C ARG A 406 31.29 15.36 2.14
N GLN A 407 32.28 16.16 1.74
CA GLN A 407 32.20 16.91 0.48
C GLN A 407 32.27 15.99 -0.76
N GLN A 408 33.10 14.94 -0.75
CA GLN A 408 33.13 13.93 -1.82
C GLN A 408 31.77 13.22 -1.97
N GLN A 409 31.16 12.79 -0.87
CA GLN A 409 29.86 12.11 -0.89
C GLN A 409 28.74 12.99 -1.49
N GLN A 410 28.75 14.29 -1.22
CA GLN A 410 27.76 15.23 -1.79
C GLN A 410 27.94 15.45 -3.31
N LEU A 411 29.17 15.44 -3.83
CA LEU A 411 29.41 15.50 -5.28
C LEU A 411 28.91 14.23 -6.01
N ILE A 412 29.19 13.06 -5.44
CA ILE A 412 28.77 11.76 -6.03
C ILE A 412 27.24 11.68 -6.12
N HIS A 413 26.52 12.13 -5.09
CA HIS A 413 25.07 12.06 -5.01
C HIS A 413 24.34 12.88 -6.10
N ASN A 414 24.94 13.99 -6.54
CA ASN A 414 24.30 14.94 -7.47
C ASN A 414 24.58 14.66 -8.96
N ILE A 415 25.73 14.04 -9.30
CA ILE A 415 26.16 13.86 -10.69
C ILE A 415 25.72 12.50 -11.25
N ALA A 416 25.84 11.42 -10.46
CA ALA A 416 25.57 10.06 -10.92
C ALA A 416 24.14 9.83 -11.46
N PRO A 417 23.06 10.35 -10.86
CA PRO A 417 21.70 10.11 -11.36
C PRO A 417 21.44 10.72 -12.75
N ARG A 418 22.05 11.88 -13.03
CA ARG A 418 21.86 12.61 -14.30
C ARG A 418 22.55 11.90 -15.47
N GLN A 419 23.78 11.43 -15.26
CA GLN A 419 24.50 10.66 -16.28
C GLN A 419 23.85 9.30 -16.54
N MET A 420 23.36 8.61 -15.49
CA MET A 420 22.68 7.32 -15.63
C MET A 420 21.38 7.45 -16.45
N GLN A 421 20.57 8.50 -16.21
CA GLN A 421 19.38 8.79 -17.03
C GLN A 421 19.72 9.20 -18.47
N GLN A 422 20.92 9.74 -18.74
CA GLN A 422 21.34 10.12 -20.09
C GLN A 422 21.76 8.88 -20.89
N GLN A 423 22.56 7.98 -20.29
CA GLN A 423 22.91 6.68 -20.90
C GLN A 423 21.69 5.77 -21.08
N GLN A 424 20.75 5.74 -20.13
CA GLN A 424 19.54 4.91 -20.24
C GLN A 424 18.64 5.34 -21.42
N ARG A 425 18.61 6.63 -21.76
CA ARG A 425 17.96 7.15 -22.97
C ARG A 425 18.70 6.77 -24.25
N GLN A 426 20.02 6.87 -24.28
CA GLN A 426 20.83 6.43 -25.44
C GLN A 426 20.67 4.92 -25.70
N TRP A 427 20.64 4.09 -24.66
CA TRP A 427 20.43 2.65 -24.76
C TRP A 427 19.02 2.29 -25.26
N GLN A 428 17.98 3.04 -24.84
CA GLN A 428 16.63 2.86 -25.38
C GLN A 428 16.54 3.25 -26.87
N GLN A 429 17.24 4.31 -27.30
CA GLN A 429 17.30 4.70 -28.72
C GLN A 429 18.03 3.65 -29.57
N GLN A 430 19.15 3.10 -29.08
CA GLN A 430 19.87 2.03 -29.79
C GLN A 430 19.02 0.75 -29.96
N ARG A 431 18.20 0.37 -28.96
CA ARG A 431 17.29 -0.78 -29.11
C ARG A 431 16.15 -0.56 -30.12
N GLN A 432 15.74 0.68 -30.38
CA GLN A 432 14.75 0.96 -31.44
C GLN A 432 15.35 0.87 -32.86
N GLN A 433 16.67 1.00 -33.00
CA GLN A 433 17.37 0.94 -34.30
C GLN A 433 17.83 -0.48 -34.69
N GLN A 434 17.62 -1.49 -33.82
CA GLN A 434 18.12 -2.86 -34.03
C GLN A 434 17.01 -3.94 -34.05
N GLN A 435 15.79 -3.61 -34.48
CA GLN A 435 14.81 -4.64 -34.82
C GLN A 435 15.08 -5.19 -36.24
N PRO A 436 15.30 -6.50 -36.43
CA PRO A 436 15.32 -7.11 -37.75
C PRO A 436 13.89 -7.16 -38.34
N PRO A 437 13.75 -7.15 -39.68
CA PRO A 437 12.45 -7.10 -40.33
C PRO A 437 11.61 -8.36 -40.14
N ASN A 438 10.30 -8.14 -40.16
CA ASN A 438 9.24 -9.10 -39.88
C ASN A 438 9.20 -10.26 -40.91
N ILE A 439 9.20 -11.52 -40.45
CA ILE A 439 8.95 -12.70 -41.29
C ILE A 439 7.57 -13.25 -40.92
N GLY A 440 6.66 -13.34 -41.90
CA GLY A 440 5.27 -13.70 -41.67
C GLY A 440 4.90 -15.14 -42.03
N ALA A 441 3.85 -15.62 -41.37
CA ALA A 441 2.97 -16.75 -41.68
C ALA A 441 3.57 -18.17 -41.86
N PRO A 442 2.84 -19.24 -41.44
CA PRO A 442 3.39 -20.59 -41.39
C PRO A 442 3.20 -21.36 -42.71
N GLY A 443 4.25 -22.08 -43.14
CA GLY A 443 4.20 -22.98 -44.28
C GLY A 443 5.28 -24.07 -44.21
N GLU A 444 4.83 -25.30 -44.43
CA GLU A 444 5.60 -26.50 -44.83
C GLU A 444 6.60 -27.17 -43.87
N LEU A 445 6.41 -28.48 -43.75
CA LEU A 445 7.29 -29.45 -43.09
C LEU A 445 8.44 -29.83 -44.04
N GLN A 446 9.69 -29.75 -43.59
CA GLN A 446 10.80 -30.51 -44.17
C GLN A 446 11.67 -31.17 -43.09
N GLN A 447 11.99 -32.44 -43.32
CA GLN A 447 12.83 -33.29 -42.47
C GLN A 447 14.31 -33.07 -42.82
N TYR A 448 15.18 -32.93 -41.82
CA TYR A 448 16.63 -33.15 -41.90
C TYR A 448 17.16 -33.56 -40.49
N PRO A 449 18.37 -34.16 -40.34
CA PRO A 449 18.47 -35.40 -39.58
C PRO A 449 19.07 -35.24 -38.18
N MET A 450 18.76 -36.22 -37.33
CA MET A 450 19.31 -36.38 -35.98
C MET A 450 20.83 -36.61 -35.99
N SER A 451 21.59 -35.58 -35.64
CA SER A 451 22.89 -35.69 -34.97
C SER A 451 23.21 -34.37 -34.24
N HIS A 452 24.17 -34.41 -33.31
CA HIS A 452 24.61 -33.36 -32.37
C HIS A 452 24.03 -33.48 -30.95
N SER A 453 24.96 -33.58 -29.98
CA SER A 453 24.71 -33.90 -28.57
C SER A 453 24.25 -32.67 -27.76
N PRO A 454 23.40 -32.85 -26.71
CA PRO A 454 22.89 -31.74 -25.88
C PRO A 454 23.96 -30.86 -25.21
N ASN A 455 25.20 -31.32 -25.07
CA ASN A 455 26.26 -30.60 -24.35
C ASN A 455 26.76 -29.32 -25.04
N ASN A 456 26.52 -29.11 -26.34
CA ASN A 456 27.02 -27.92 -27.03
C ASN A 456 26.21 -26.64 -26.74
N LEU A 457 24.90 -26.73 -26.55
CA LEU A 457 24.06 -25.54 -26.30
C LEU A 457 24.40 -24.88 -24.95
N LEU A 458 24.52 -25.68 -23.89
CA LEU A 458 25.00 -25.23 -22.57
C LEU A 458 26.41 -24.64 -22.63
N TYR A 459 27.31 -25.20 -23.44
CA TYR A 459 28.67 -24.68 -23.60
C TYR A 459 28.68 -23.31 -24.32
N HIS A 460 27.82 -23.12 -25.32
CA HIS A 460 27.67 -21.83 -26.00
C HIS A 460 27.04 -20.76 -25.09
N GLU A 461 25.99 -21.07 -24.35
CA GLU A 461 25.37 -20.13 -23.38
C GLU A 461 26.34 -19.74 -22.26
N TYR A 462 27.10 -20.70 -21.72
CA TYR A 462 28.13 -20.45 -20.70
C TYR A 462 29.25 -19.54 -21.23
N ARG A 463 29.73 -19.78 -22.46
CA ARG A 463 30.72 -18.93 -23.13
C ARG A 463 30.18 -17.51 -23.37
N HIS A 464 28.90 -17.37 -23.69
CA HIS A 464 28.26 -16.08 -23.91
C HIS A 464 28.09 -15.28 -22.59
N GLN A 465 27.76 -15.95 -21.48
CA GLN A 465 27.75 -15.31 -20.14
C GLN A 465 29.15 -14.91 -19.68
N GLN A 466 30.16 -15.77 -19.90
CA GLN A 466 31.56 -15.46 -19.58
C GLN A 466 32.07 -14.22 -20.33
N GLN A 467 31.77 -14.09 -21.63
CA GLN A 467 32.11 -12.89 -22.40
C GLN A 467 31.40 -11.64 -21.89
N GLN A 468 30.10 -11.73 -21.54
CA GLN A 468 29.37 -10.60 -20.95
C GLN A 468 29.95 -10.16 -19.59
N GLN A 469 30.37 -11.10 -18.74
CA GLN A 469 31.00 -10.76 -17.46
C GLN A 469 32.38 -10.11 -17.67
N GLN A 470 33.22 -10.63 -18.57
CA GLN A 470 34.51 -10.01 -18.89
C GLN A 470 34.34 -8.59 -19.45
N GLN A 471 33.34 -8.36 -20.30
CA GLN A 471 33.08 -7.03 -20.86
C GLN A 471 32.54 -6.04 -19.82
N GLN A 472 31.71 -6.50 -18.87
CA GLN A 472 31.29 -5.69 -17.71
C GLN A 472 32.46 -5.36 -16.77
N GLN A 473 33.38 -6.29 -16.54
CA GLN A 473 34.58 -6.05 -15.73
C GLN A 473 35.53 -5.06 -16.41
N SER A 474 35.74 -5.19 -17.72
CA SER A 474 36.56 -4.27 -18.52
C SER A 474 36.01 -2.84 -18.49
N ASN A 475 34.71 -2.66 -18.75
CA ASN A 475 34.03 -1.36 -18.65
C ASN A 475 34.16 -0.75 -17.25
N ARG A 476 34.03 -1.56 -16.20
CA ARG A 476 34.19 -1.09 -14.81
C ARG A 476 35.63 -0.68 -14.48
N HIS A 477 36.62 -1.35 -15.05
CA HIS A 477 38.03 -0.98 -14.89
C HIS A 477 38.35 0.34 -15.60
N GLN A 478 37.81 0.54 -16.81
CA GLN A 478 37.98 1.77 -17.59
C GLN A 478 37.31 2.98 -16.92
N ILE A 479 36.13 2.80 -16.32
CA ILE A 479 35.45 3.81 -15.49
C ILE A 479 36.32 4.18 -14.27
N ASN A 480 36.90 3.19 -13.59
CA ASN A 480 37.74 3.45 -12.41
C ASN A 480 39.03 4.22 -12.76
N GLN A 481 39.64 3.97 -13.92
CA GLN A 481 40.77 4.77 -14.42
C GLN A 481 40.38 6.23 -14.67
N GLN A 482 39.28 6.47 -15.39
CA GLN A 482 38.79 7.83 -15.67
C GLN A 482 38.44 8.61 -14.40
N VAL A 483 37.87 7.96 -13.39
CA VAL A 483 37.61 8.57 -12.08
C VAL A 483 38.91 8.88 -11.34
N GLY A 484 39.93 8.01 -11.42
CA GLY A 484 41.24 8.25 -10.81
C GLY A 484 41.97 9.45 -11.42
N GLU A 485 41.97 9.58 -12.75
CA GLU A 485 42.55 10.73 -13.45
C GLU A 485 41.87 12.04 -13.06
N LEU A 486 40.54 12.05 -12.99
CA LEU A 486 39.77 13.24 -12.59
C LEU A 486 40.08 13.69 -11.16
N MET A 487 40.23 12.75 -10.23
CA MET A 487 40.61 13.04 -8.83
C MET A 487 42.02 13.62 -8.70
N SER A 488 42.96 13.20 -9.55
CA SER A 488 44.34 13.70 -9.54
C SER A 488 44.46 15.20 -9.90
N GLN A 489 43.54 15.71 -10.72
CA GLN A 489 43.50 17.11 -11.14
C GLN A 489 42.95 18.04 -10.04
N ILE A 490 42.05 17.53 -9.20
CA ILE A 490 41.42 18.28 -8.09
C ILE A 490 42.43 18.58 -6.95
N HIS A 491 43.49 17.78 -6.80
CA HIS A 491 44.48 17.93 -5.71
C HIS A 491 45.50 19.08 -5.90
N ARG A 492 45.45 19.88 -6.98
CA ARG A 492 46.47 20.90 -7.30
C ARG A 492 45.98 22.36 -7.24
N SER A 493 45.23 22.76 -6.23
CA SER A 493 44.90 24.19 -5.99
C SER A 493 44.72 24.52 -4.50
N PRO A 494 45.39 25.58 -3.98
CA PRO A 494 45.25 25.99 -2.58
C PRO A 494 44.05 26.95 -2.37
N PRO A 495 43.50 27.05 -1.15
CA PRO A 495 42.36 27.93 -0.86
C PRO A 495 42.80 29.37 -0.54
N SER A 496 42.08 30.35 -1.09
CA SER A 496 42.16 31.76 -0.66
C SER A 496 40.86 32.20 0.04
N SER A 497 40.94 33.30 0.78
CA SER A 497 40.03 33.64 1.88
C SER A 497 39.16 34.88 1.61
N THR A 498 38.15 35.04 2.48
CA THR A 498 37.27 36.23 2.64
C THR A 498 36.30 36.54 1.51
N GLY A 499 35.08 36.94 1.88
CA GLY A 499 33.98 37.19 0.94
C GLY A 499 33.62 38.66 0.81
N ARG A 500 32.74 38.95 -0.16
CA ARG A 500 31.84 40.10 -0.21
C ARG A 500 30.71 39.81 -1.20
N GLU A 501 29.57 40.43 -0.98
CA GLU A 501 28.41 40.34 -1.87
C GLU A 501 28.57 41.21 -3.13
N THR A 502 27.54 41.14 -3.97
CA THR A 502 27.22 41.99 -5.14
C THR A 502 27.79 41.49 -6.49
N PRO A 503 27.06 41.71 -7.60
CA PRO A 503 26.92 40.73 -8.66
C PRO A 503 27.72 41.10 -9.91
N LEU A 504 27.60 40.34 -11.02
CA LEU A 504 27.61 40.86 -12.41
C LEU A 504 27.41 39.76 -13.48
N THR A 505 26.70 40.16 -14.54
CA THR A 505 26.97 39.90 -15.96
C THR A 505 26.77 38.52 -16.61
N ILE A 506 25.82 38.54 -17.55
CA ILE A 506 25.69 37.65 -18.70
C ILE A 506 26.89 37.85 -19.65
N LEU A 507 27.59 36.77 -20.04
CA LEU A 507 28.51 36.78 -21.18
C LEU A 507 28.29 35.57 -22.10
N HIS A 508 28.37 35.83 -23.41
CA HIS A 508 28.18 34.88 -24.51
C HIS A 508 29.41 33.98 -24.78
N THR A 509 29.23 33.07 -25.77
CA THR A 509 30.20 32.30 -26.59
C THR A 509 30.45 30.84 -26.15
N SER A 510 30.63 29.84 -27.02
CA SER A 510 30.64 29.79 -28.51
C SER A 510 29.87 28.58 -29.08
N THR A 511 29.33 28.71 -30.29
CA THR A 511 29.02 27.59 -31.20
C THR A 511 30.25 27.21 -32.05
N PRO A 512 30.49 25.93 -32.36
CA PRO A 512 31.32 25.53 -33.50
C PRO A 512 30.46 25.37 -34.77
N THR A 513 30.81 26.10 -35.83
CA THR A 513 30.22 26.00 -37.16
C THR A 513 30.95 24.94 -37.99
N VAL A 514 30.23 24.11 -38.75
CA VAL A 514 30.78 23.43 -39.94
C VAL A 514 29.83 23.66 -41.11
N GLN A 515 30.41 23.78 -42.30
CA GLN A 515 29.84 24.52 -43.44
C GLN A 515 28.84 23.74 -44.29
N SER A 516 27.94 24.55 -44.86
CA SER A 516 27.14 24.35 -46.07
C SER A 516 27.80 23.58 -47.22
N THR A 517 26.96 22.91 -48.02
CA THR A 517 26.82 23.25 -49.45
C THR A 517 25.34 23.19 -49.89
N SER A 518 25.03 23.91 -50.97
CA SER A 518 23.70 24.27 -51.46
C SER A 518 23.16 23.34 -52.55
N ASN A 519 21.83 23.25 -52.71
CA ASN A 519 21.21 23.64 -53.99
C ASN A 519 19.69 23.90 -53.96
N GLN A 520 19.21 24.57 -55.01
CA GLN A 520 17.88 25.16 -55.16
C GLN A 520 16.83 24.18 -55.73
N GLY A 521 15.53 24.50 -55.60
CA GLY A 521 14.48 23.90 -56.42
C GLY A 521 13.04 23.98 -55.88
N SER A 522 12.24 24.91 -56.40
CA SER A 522 10.77 24.95 -56.31
C SER A 522 10.17 24.59 -57.70
N PRO A 523 8.83 24.54 -57.89
CA PRO A 523 7.83 23.71 -57.20
C PRO A 523 6.86 23.00 -58.18
N ILE A 524 6.41 21.77 -57.92
CA ILE A 524 5.25 21.16 -58.64
C ILE A 524 4.39 20.32 -57.68
N SER A 525 3.07 20.55 -57.70
CA SER A 525 2.06 19.85 -56.89
C SER A 525 1.52 18.58 -57.57
N PRO A 526 1.08 17.57 -56.80
CA PRO A 526 0.06 16.61 -57.23
C PRO A 526 -1.15 16.52 -56.27
N PRO A 527 -2.35 16.16 -56.76
CA PRO A 527 -3.48 15.74 -55.92
C PRO A 527 -3.49 14.23 -55.67
N GLY A 528 -4.27 13.76 -54.68
CA GLY A 528 -4.73 12.36 -54.63
C GLY A 528 -4.36 11.56 -53.37
N THR A 529 -5.13 11.77 -52.30
CA THR A 529 -5.60 10.75 -51.33
C THR A 529 -4.71 9.54 -51.00
N THR A 530 -4.29 9.43 -49.73
CA THR A 530 -4.07 8.13 -49.08
C THR A 530 -4.36 8.18 -47.57
N THR A 531 -4.45 7.00 -46.97
CA THR A 531 -5.07 6.65 -45.68
C THR A 531 -4.29 7.09 -44.43
N GLN A 532 -5.03 7.14 -43.31
CA GLN A 532 -4.62 6.99 -41.89
C GLN A 532 -3.14 6.72 -41.54
N GLY A 533 -2.61 7.37 -40.48
CA GLY A 533 -1.37 6.87 -39.87
C GLY A 533 -0.70 7.67 -38.73
N SER A 534 -1.42 8.10 -37.70
CA SER A 534 -0.93 8.58 -36.37
C SER A 534 0.28 9.54 -36.28
N LEU A 535 0.08 10.72 -35.67
CA LEU A 535 0.79 11.20 -34.46
C LEU A 535 0.45 12.67 -34.20
N ASN A 536 -0.31 12.94 -33.12
CA ASN A 536 -0.14 14.09 -32.22
C ASN A 536 -1.27 14.10 -31.17
N SER A 537 -1.03 13.40 -30.06
CA SER A 537 -1.83 13.56 -28.83
C SER A 537 -1.41 14.84 -28.08
N ALA A 538 -1.63 16.00 -28.70
CA ALA A 538 -1.62 17.28 -28.00
C ALA A 538 -3.03 17.52 -27.43
N ILE A 539 -3.12 17.66 -26.11
CA ILE A 539 -4.40 17.68 -25.39
C ILE A 539 -5.18 18.95 -25.78
N ASN A 540 -6.33 18.78 -26.44
CA ASN A 540 -7.21 19.88 -26.82
C ASN A 540 -8.02 20.40 -25.61
N ILE A 541 -7.34 21.14 -24.73
CA ILE A 541 -7.94 21.75 -23.53
C ILE A 541 -8.98 22.82 -23.91
N SER A 542 -8.84 23.45 -25.08
CA SER A 542 -9.73 24.51 -25.56
C SER A 542 -11.18 24.04 -25.80
N GLY A 543 -11.36 22.81 -26.32
CA GLY A 543 -12.69 22.24 -26.59
C GLY A 543 -13.54 22.05 -25.32
N GLN A 544 -12.93 21.54 -24.24
CA GLN A 544 -13.65 21.26 -22.99
C GLN A 544 -14.03 22.54 -22.22
N VAL A 545 -13.25 23.62 -22.35
CA VAL A 545 -13.57 24.92 -21.75
C VAL A 545 -14.81 25.55 -22.41
N ASN A 546 -14.96 25.41 -23.74
CA ASN A 546 -16.14 25.93 -24.44
C ASN A 546 -17.41 25.12 -24.15
N GLU A 547 -17.32 23.80 -23.95
CA GLU A 547 -18.48 23.00 -23.54
C GLU A 547 -18.95 23.35 -22.11
N LEU A 548 -18.02 23.59 -21.19
CA LEU A 548 -18.33 24.06 -19.82
C LEU A 548 -18.92 25.46 -19.79
N ARG A 549 -18.43 26.40 -20.62
CA ARG A 549 -19.03 27.74 -20.79
C ARG A 549 -20.49 27.66 -21.22
N SER A 550 -20.81 26.80 -22.19
CA SER A 550 -22.18 26.59 -22.67
C SER A 550 -23.12 26.06 -21.58
N ARG A 551 -22.65 25.15 -20.72
CA ARG A 551 -23.43 24.59 -19.60
C ARG A 551 -23.62 25.58 -18.44
N LEU A 552 -22.61 26.42 -18.15
CA LEU A 552 -22.72 27.49 -17.15
C LEU A 552 -23.74 28.57 -17.58
N TYR A 553 -23.70 29.00 -18.85
CA TYR A 553 -24.71 29.93 -19.39
C TYR A 553 -26.13 29.34 -19.34
N ALA A 554 -26.31 28.08 -19.72
CA ALA A 554 -27.62 27.41 -19.64
C ALA A 554 -28.15 27.29 -18.20
N THR A 555 -27.25 27.14 -17.21
CA THR A 555 -27.64 27.05 -15.80
C THR A 555 -28.00 28.41 -15.22
N ALA A 556 -27.26 29.47 -15.54
CA ALA A 556 -27.52 30.84 -15.06
C ALA A 556 -28.86 31.41 -15.57
N VAL A 557 -29.19 31.16 -16.84
CA VAL A 557 -30.43 31.69 -17.47
C VAL A 557 -31.70 30.98 -16.97
N SER A 558 -31.59 29.81 -16.33
CA SER A 558 -32.75 29.02 -15.88
C SER A 558 -33.30 29.37 -14.49
N ARG A 559 -32.75 30.38 -13.79
CA ARG A 559 -33.10 30.71 -12.39
C ARG A 559 -33.55 32.16 -12.14
N ILE A 560 -34.12 32.83 -13.13
CA ILE A 560 -34.70 34.17 -12.97
C ILE A 560 -36.21 34.14 -13.29
N PRO A 561 -37.10 34.08 -12.28
CA PRO A 561 -38.54 34.23 -12.48
C PRO A 561 -38.91 35.72 -12.53
N ILE A 562 -38.79 36.33 -13.72
CA ILE A 562 -39.41 37.64 -13.98
C ILE A 562 -40.87 37.44 -14.42
N SER A 563 -41.74 38.34 -13.93
CA SER A 563 -43.16 38.52 -14.28
C SER A 563 -44.17 37.37 -13.99
N ASP A 564 -44.48 37.16 -12.72
CA ASP A 564 -45.89 36.98 -12.27
C ASP A 564 -46.19 37.63 -10.89
N ARG A 565 -45.14 38.09 -10.17
CA ARG A 565 -45.28 38.69 -8.84
C ARG A 565 -45.68 40.18 -8.83
N LEU A 566 -45.49 40.90 -9.94
CA LEU A 566 -45.88 42.31 -10.09
C LEU A 566 -47.33 42.50 -10.58
N LEU A 567 -47.91 41.51 -11.26
CA LEU A 567 -49.29 41.57 -11.78
C LEU A 567 -50.36 41.19 -10.74
N ARG A 568 -50.00 40.42 -9.71
CA ARG A 568 -50.95 39.95 -8.68
C ARG A 568 -51.17 40.92 -7.51
N ALA A 569 -50.47 42.06 -7.49
CA ALA A 569 -50.64 43.10 -6.47
C ALA A 569 -51.83 44.05 -6.74
N TYR A 570 -52.47 43.98 -7.92
CA TYR A 570 -53.48 44.95 -8.36
C TYR A 570 -54.94 44.55 -8.06
N TYR A 571 -55.19 43.35 -7.52
CA TYR A 571 -56.54 42.88 -7.16
C TYR A 571 -56.54 42.02 -5.89
N ARG A 572 -56.74 42.67 -4.74
CA ARG A 572 -57.58 42.16 -3.63
C ARG A 572 -57.79 43.23 -2.56
N HIS A 573 -59.06 43.46 -2.26
CA HIS A 573 -59.51 44.26 -1.13
C HIS A 573 -59.50 43.45 0.18
N ASP A 574 -59.36 44.19 1.28
CA ASP A 574 -59.84 43.94 2.65
C ASP A 574 -59.11 42.98 3.64
N ASN A 575 -59.01 43.51 4.87
CA ASN A 575 -58.85 42.88 6.20
C ASN A 575 -57.48 42.39 6.75
N HIS A 576 -56.78 43.36 7.39
CA HIS A 576 -56.25 43.28 8.78
C HIS A 576 -54.97 42.43 9.08
N PRO A 577 -54.24 42.63 10.23
CA PRO A 577 -53.12 43.58 10.32
C PRO A 577 -51.75 42.99 10.80
N TYR A 578 -50.79 43.90 11.06
CA TYR A 578 -49.37 43.72 11.48
C TYR A 578 -48.39 43.34 10.35
N GLY A 579 -47.20 43.94 10.23
CA GLY A 579 -46.54 44.98 11.04
C GLY A 579 -45.43 45.72 10.27
N ARG A 580 -44.88 46.78 10.87
CA ARG A 580 -43.99 47.77 10.20
C ARG A 580 -42.70 47.20 9.65
N LEU A 581 -42.28 47.71 8.48
CA LEU A 581 -40.89 48.02 8.15
C LEU A 581 -40.89 49.23 7.20
N GLU A 582 -40.55 50.41 7.74
CA GLU A 582 -40.30 51.60 6.93
C GLU A 582 -38.87 51.55 6.39
N ASN A 583 -38.70 51.78 5.08
CA ASN A 583 -37.69 52.68 4.53
C ASN A 583 -37.89 52.88 3.02
N SER A 584 -37.91 54.15 2.59
CA SER A 584 -37.89 54.62 1.20
C SER A 584 -38.84 53.93 0.21
N ILE A 585 -40.13 54.30 0.25
CA ILE A 585 -40.99 54.26 -0.93
C ILE A 585 -40.55 55.44 -1.83
N PRO A 586 -40.30 55.27 -3.14
CA PRO A 586 -40.04 56.40 -4.03
C PRO A 586 -41.29 57.29 -4.12
N ASP A 587 -41.11 58.61 -4.19
CA ASP A 587 -42.23 59.55 -4.34
C ASP A 587 -43.13 59.17 -5.53
N PRO A 588 -44.47 59.33 -5.40
CA PRO A 588 -45.39 58.99 -6.47
C PRO A 588 -45.07 59.83 -7.71
N ILE A 589 -44.72 59.15 -8.80
CA ILE A 589 -44.37 59.78 -10.08
C ILE A 589 -45.55 60.70 -10.49
N PRO A 590 -45.32 62.00 -10.70
CA PRO A 590 -46.40 62.92 -11.06
C PRO A 590 -47.02 62.51 -12.39
N PRO A 591 -48.33 62.73 -12.60
CA PRO A 591 -49.01 62.21 -13.77
C PRO A 591 -48.45 62.85 -15.05
N LEU A 592 -47.79 62.02 -15.86
CA LEU A 592 -47.15 62.44 -17.10
C LEU A 592 -48.25 62.79 -18.11
N HIS A 593 -48.29 64.05 -18.56
CA HIS A 593 -49.42 64.60 -19.31
C HIS A 593 -49.10 64.88 -20.79
N ASN A 594 -47.92 64.48 -21.28
CA ASN A 594 -47.61 64.49 -22.70
C ASN A 594 -46.66 63.36 -23.13
N GLU A 595 -46.64 63.09 -24.43
CA GLU A 595 -45.86 61.99 -25.04
C GLU A 595 -44.34 62.15 -24.88
N ALA A 596 -43.85 63.39 -24.77
CA ALA A 596 -42.42 63.67 -24.56
C ALA A 596 -41.94 63.23 -23.16
N GLN A 597 -42.74 63.47 -22.13
CA GLN A 597 -42.45 63.02 -20.76
C GLN A 597 -42.42 61.49 -20.63
N LEU A 598 -43.30 60.79 -21.35
CA LEU A 598 -43.30 59.32 -21.39
C LEU A 598 -42.05 58.76 -22.11
N ARG A 599 -41.59 59.40 -23.18
CA ARG A 599 -40.33 59.03 -23.85
C ARG A 599 -39.11 59.22 -22.94
N GLN A 600 -39.00 60.37 -22.26
CA GLN A 600 -37.90 60.60 -21.31
C GLN A 600 -37.84 59.57 -20.18
N LEU A 601 -38.99 59.14 -19.64
CA LEU A 601 -39.02 58.07 -18.64
C LEU A 601 -38.62 56.71 -19.23
N ALA A 602 -39.07 56.40 -20.46
CA ALA A 602 -38.70 55.15 -21.15
C ALA A 602 -37.19 55.10 -21.45
N ASP A 603 -36.60 56.20 -21.90
CA ASP A 603 -35.16 56.32 -22.18
C ASP A 603 -34.34 56.18 -20.88
N HIS A 604 -34.77 56.80 -19.79
CA HIS A 604 -34.13 56.67 -18.47
C HIS A 604 -34.21 55.23 -17.91
N LEU A 605 -35.35 54.56 -18.08
CA LEU A 605 -35.52 53.16 -17.69
C LEU A 605 -34.71 52.20 -18.57
N ALA A 606 -34.54 52.51 -19.86
CA ALA A 606 -33.67 51.75 -20.75
C ALA A 606 -32.20 51.89 -20.35
N LEU A 607 -31.76 53.10 -20.01
CA LEU A 607 -30.39 53.38 -19.57
C LEU A 607 -30.05 52.67 -18.26
N THR A 608 -30.89 52.83 -17.23
CA THR A 608 -30.70 52.16 -15.93
C THR A 608 -30.77 50.64 -16.02
N LYS A 609 -31.58 50.08 -16.93
CA LYS A 609 -31.55 48.64 -17.23
C LYS A 609 -30.23 48.22 -17.86
N GLN A 610 -29.69 49.00 -18.80
CA GLN A 610 -28.43 48.71 -19.47
C GLN A 610 -27.23 48.79 -18.52
N GLU A 611 -27.26 49.71 -17.55
CA GLU A 611 -26.30 49.82 -16.45
C GLU A 611 -26.38 48.61 -15.52
N ALA A 612 -27.58 48.22 -15.07
CA ALA A 612 -27.76 47.03 -14.24
C ALA A 612 -27.31 45.72 -14.94
N GLU A 613 -27.56 45.58 -16.25
CA GLU A 613 -27.07 44.45 -17.05
C GLU A 613 -25.54 44.45 -17.25
N ARG A 614 -24.89 45.62 -17.13
CA ARG A 614 -23.42 45.75 -17.18
C ARG A 614 -22.80 45.37 -15.83
N ASP A 615 -23.33 45.90 -14.73
CA ASP A 615 -22.85 45.62 -13.38
C ASP A 615 -22.95 44.12 -13.03
N GLU A 616 -24.03 43.46 -13.44
CA GLU A 616 -24.19 42.02 -13.23
C GLU A 616 -23.22 41.18 -14.07
N LYS A 617 -22.91 41.59 -15.31
CA LYS A 617 -21.87 40.95 -16.13
C LYS A 617 -20.49 41.08 -15.50
N GLU A 618 -20.19 42.26 -14.94
CA GLU A 618 -18.90 42.53 -14.29
C GLU A 618 -18.74 41.70 -13.00
N ARG A 619 -19.79 41.61 -12.17
CA ARG A 619 -19.86 40.72 -11.00
C ARG A 619 -19.67 39.25 -11.36
N VAL A 620 -20.33 38.76 -12.40
CA VAL A 620 -20.18 37.36 -12.86
C VAL A 620 -18.76 37.10 -13.36
N GLN A 621 -18.14 38.05 -14.07
CA GLN A 621 -16.74 37.94 -14.50
C GLN A 621 -15.74 38.00 -13.34
N GLU A 622 -16.03 38.74 -12.28
CA GLU A 622 -15.23 38.76 -11.06
C GLU A 622 -15.35 37.43 -10.29
N ALA A 623 -16.56 36.89 -10.15
CA ALA A 623 -16.80 35.58 -9.54
C ALA A 623 -16.10 34.43 -10.30
N ILE A 624 -16.09 34.47 -11.64
CA ILE A 624 -15.34 33.49 -12.46
C ILE A 624 -13.83 33.60 -12.19
N ARG A 625 -13.26 34.82 -12.21
CA ARG A 625 -11.83 35.04 -11.92
C ARG A 625 -11.45 34.55 -10.51
N ALA A 626 -12.30 34.79 -9.51
CA ALA A 626 -12.09 34.29 -8.15
C ALA A 626 -12.12 32.75 -8.08
N ALA A 627 -13.05 32.09 -8.79
CA ALA A 627 -13.14 30.63 -8.84
C ALA A 627 -11.93 29.99 -9.56
N GLU A 628 -11.47 30.59 -10.65
CA GLU A 628 -10.26 30.15 -11.37
C GLU A 628 -9.00 30.29 -10.50
N ALA A 629 -8.85 31.40 -9.78
CA ALA A 629 -7.75 31.63 -8.84
C ALA A 629 -7.77 30.62 -7.66
N ALA A 630 -8.96 30.34 -7.09
CA ALA A 630 -9.11 29.36 -6.02
C ALA A 630 -8.73 27.95 -6.48
N ARG A 631 -9.14 27.55 -7.69
CA ARG A 631 -8.78 26.26 -8.30
C ARG A 631 -7.28 26.16 -8.59
N ALA A 632 -6.64 27.23 -9.06
CA ALA A 632 -5.19 27.27 -9.26
C ALA A 632 -4.43 27.09 -7.94
N ALA A 633 -4.89 27.74 -6.86
CA ALA A 633 -4.31 27.59 -5.52
C ALA A 633 -4.52 26.18 -4.91
N GLU A 634 -5.61 25.50 -5.25
CA GLU A 634 -5.83 24.09 -4.87
C GLU A 634 -4.88 23.14 -5.61
N VAL A 635 -4.73 23.29 -6.93
CA VAL A 635 -3.78 22.50 -7.74
C VAL A 635 -2.34 22.71 -7.27
N ALA A 636 -1.95 23.95 -6.95
CA ALA A 636 -0.62 24.25 -6.41
C ALA A 636 -0.36 23.57 -5.05
N ARG A 637 -1.35 23.58 -4.14
CA ARG A 637 -1.26 22.89 -2.83
C ARG A 637 -1.18 21.37 -2.99
N ALA A 638 -1.94 20.78 -3.91
CA ALA A 638 -1.88 19.35 -4.22
C ALA A 638 -0.51 18.95 -4.80
N ALA A 639 0.05 19.77 -5.70
CA ALA A 639 1.38 19.55 -6.26
C ALA A 639 2.49 19.63 -5.19
N GLN A 640 2.42 20.60 -4.27
CA GLN A 640 3.36 20.70 -3.16
C GLN A 640 3.26 19.49 -2.22
N ALA A 641 2.05 19.10 -1.81
CA ALA A 641 1.85 17.92 -0.95
C ALA A 641 2.35 16.61 -1.59
N ALA A 642 2.20 16.47 -2.92
CA ALA A 642 2.75 15.33 -3.65
C ALA A 642 4.30 15.36 -3.69
N HIS A 643 4.91 16.53 -3.85
CA HIS A 643 6.36 16.72 -3.78
C HIS A 643 6.90 16.38 -2.39
N ASP A 644 6.30 16.93 -1.33
CA ASP A 644 6.70 16.69 0.07
C ASP A 644 6.59 15.19 0.43
N ALA A 645 5.53 14.52 -0.02
CA ALA A 645 5.37 13.07 0.15
C ALA A 645 6.42 12.26 -0.63
N GLN A 646 6.86 12.73 -1.80
CA GLN A 646 7.94 12.09 -2.56
C GLN A 646 9.30 12.28 -1.86
N VAL A 647 9.57 13.48 -1.33
CA VAL A 647 10.78 13.77 -0.55
C VAL A 647 10.80 12.92 0.73
N ALA A 648 9.71 12.83 1.48
CA ALA A 648 9.61 12.01 2.69
C ALA A 648 9.90 10.52 2.41
N ARG A 649 9.38 9.97 1.29
CA ARG A 649 9.68 8.60 0.85
C ARG A 649 11.16 8.42 0.49
N ALA A 650 11.77 9.40 -0.17
CA ALA A 650 13.20 9.36 -0.52
C ALA A 650 14.10 9.42 0.73
N VAL A 651 13.76 10.24 1.71
CA VAL A 651 14.46 10.34 3.01
C VAL A 651 14.37 9.02 3.78
N GLU A 652 13.19 8.41 3.89
CA GLU A 652 13.07 7.12 4.60
C GLU A 652 13.77 5.98 3.85
N ALA A 653 13.70 5.96 2.51
CA ALA A 653 14.46 5.00 1.71
C ALA A 653 15.99 5.14 1.92
N ALA A 654 16.49 6.38 1.99
CA ALA A 654 17.89 6.65 2.31
C ALA A 654 18.26 6.20 3.74
N ARG A 655 17.40 6.45 4.73
CA ARG A 655 17.59 6.03 6.13
C ARG A 655 17.64 4.51 6.26
N VAL A 656 16.74 3.79 5.59
CA VAL A 656 16.73 2.31 5.56
C VAL A 656 17.98 1.77 4.85
N ALA A 657 18.40 2.38 3.73
CA ALA A 657 19.62 1.98 3.03
C ALA A 657 20.91 2.23 3.87
N GLN A 658 20.96 3.34 4.61
CA GLN A 658 22.05 3.64 5.53
C GLN A 658 22.08 2.63 6.69
N ALA A 659 20.94 2.34 7.33
CA ALA A 659 20.85 1.33 8.38
C ALA A 659 21.29 -0.07 7.90
N ALA A 660 20.85 -0.48 6.71
CA ALA A 660 21.27 -1.74 6.09
C ALA A 660 22.77 -1.78 5.74
N THR A 661 23.39 -0.63 5.46
CA THR A 661 24.84 -0.52 5.21
C THR A 661 25.63 -0.65 6.51
N ILE A 662 25.21 0.06 7.56
CA ILE A 662 25.79 -0.03 8.91
C ILE A 662 25.72 -1.47 9.43
N GLU A 663 24.57 -2.14 9.28
CA GLU A 663 24.42 -3.53 9.74
C GLU A 663 25.29 -4.51 8.93
N ARG A 664 25.44 -4.30 7.61
CA ARG A 664 26.40 -5.09 6.79
C ARG A 664 27.85 -4.89 7.23
N GLU A 665 28.24 -3.67 7.59
CA GLU A 665 29.58 -3.41 8.13
C GLU A 665 29.77 -4.00 9.53
N ARG A 666 28.74 -3.99 10.36
CA ARG A 666 28.73 -4.61 11.68
C ARG A 666 28.89 -6.13 11.58
N ILE A 667 28.12 -6.78 10.71
CA ILE A 667 28.23 -8.21 10.42
C ILE A 667 29.63 -8.55 9.88
N LYS A 668 30.18 -7.75 8.96
CA LYS A 668 31.56 -7.95 8.48
C LYS A 668 32.60 -7.81 9.59
N ARG A 669 32.51 -6.79 10.44
CA ARG A 669 33.40 -6.62 11.60
C ARG A 669 33.28 -7.79 12.57
N ARG A 670 32.06 -8.25 12.85
CA ARG A 670 31.81 -9.40 13.70
C ARG A 670 32.40 -10.69 13.12
N ILE A 671 32.21 -10.99 11.84
CA ILE A 671 32.83 -12.14 11.16
C ILE A 671 34.37 -12.06 11.26
N GLU A 672 34.96 -10.87 11.18
CA GLU A 672 36.41 -10.69 11.29
C GLU A 672 36.95 -10.77 12.75
N GLU A 673 36.13 -10.45 13.76
CA GLU A 673 36.43 -10.77 15.18
C GLU A 673 36.36 -12.27 15.42
N LEU A 674 35.28 -12.89 14.94
CA LEU A 674 34.99 -14.31 15.01
C LEU A 674 36.07 -15.19 14.33
N ARG A 675 36.74 -14.68 13.30
CA ARG A 675 37.93 -15.31 12.70
C ARG A 675 39.19 -15.28 13.58
N LYS A 676 39.29 -14.38 14.56
CA LYS A 676 40.50 -14.20 15.40
C LYS A 676 40.51 -15.06 16.65
N ASP A 677 39.34 -15.39 17.19
CA ASP A 677 39.18 -16.37 18.26
C ASP A 677 38.16 -17.43 17.84
N SER A 678 38.68 -18.62 17.54
CA SER A 678 37.88 -19.76 17.10
C SER A 678 36.90 -20.24 18.17
N SER A 679 37.19 -20.03 19.47
CA SER A 679 36.29 -20.41 20.58
C SER A 679 35.08 -19.46 20.70
N SER A 680 35.22 -18.18 20.32
CA SER A 680 34.13 -17.22 20.30
C SER A 680 33.04 -17.56 19.27
N ASN A 681 33.39 -18.24 18.17
CA ASN A 681 32.42 -18.71 17.16
C ASN A 681 31.36 -19.63 17.77
N TYR A 682 31.82 -20.56 18.61
CA TYR A 682 30.96 -21.56 19.23
C TYR A 682 30.01 -20.93 20.25
N ARG A 683 30.54 -20.07 21.14
CA ARG A 683 29.72 -19.33 22.13
C ARG A 683 28.67 -18.44 21.46
N HIS A 684 29.07 -17.64 20.46
CA HIS A 684 28.19 -16.75 19.70
C HIS A 684 27.06 -17.51 18.97
N LEU A 685 27.34 -18.72 18.46
CA LEU A 685 26.30 -19.53 17.82
C LEU A 685 25.32 -20.14 18.82
N LEU A 686 25.76 -20.54 20.02
CA LEU A 686 24.85 -21.01 21.09
C LEU A 686 23.93 -19.87 21.56
N GLU A 687 24.49 -18.70 21.86
CA GLU A 687 23.74 -17.49 22.24
C GLU A 687 22.68 -17.13 21.19
N LYS A 688 23.05 -17.14 19.90
CA LYS A 688 22.16 -16.80 18.78
C LYS A 688 21.02 -17.81 18.58
N ASN A 689 21.16 -19.05 19.05
CA ASN A 689 20.13 -20.09 18.99
C ASN A 689 19.40 -20.29 20.34
N GLU A 690 19.61 -19.40 21.32
CA GLU A 690 19.05 -19.50 22.68
C GLU A 690 19.39 -20.82 23.41
N LEU A 691 20.50 -21.46 23.01
CA LEU A 691 21.05 -22.61 23.69
C LEU A 691 21.93 -22.12 24.86
N ILE A 692 21.99 -22.91 25.94
CA ILE A 692 22.56 -22.51 27.24
C ILE A 692 23.88 -21.75 27.07
N PRO A 693 23.97 -20.47 27.49
CA PRO A 693 25.15 -19.65 27.27
C PRO A 693 26.31 -20.15 28.14
N LEU A 694 27.41 -20.50 27.49
CA LEU A 694 28.66 -20.87 28.15
C LEU A 694 29.38 -19.63 28.66
N LYS A 695 29.91 -19.69 29.88
CA LYS A 695 30.80 -18.64 30.41
C LYS A 695 32.10 -18.61 29.61
N GLU A 696 32.79 -17.48 29.67
CA GLU A 696 34.05 -17.25 28.95
C GLU A 696 35.12 -18.33 29.26
N SER A 697 35.12 -18.87 30.49
CA SER A 697 36.00 -19.94 30.97
C SER A 697 35.43 -21.37 30.87
N GLU A 698 34.20 -21.57 30.39
CA GLU A 698 33.61 -22.89 30.23
C GLU A 698 33.98 -23.49 28.87
N THR A 699 34.39 -24.76 28.87
CA THR A 699 34.71 -25.51 27.65
C THR A 699 33.43 -25.90 26.89
N PRO A 700 33.43 -25.87 25.55
CA PRO A 700 32.34 -26.37 24.70
C PRO A 700 31.77 -27.74 25.13
N ASP A 701 30.45 -27.84 25.20
CA ASP A 701 29.77 -29.13 25.40
C ASP A 701 30.03 -30.07 24.20
N LYS A 702 30.54 -31.27 24.50
CA LYS A 702 30.97 -32.27 23.51
C LYS A 702 29.83 -32.77 22.61
N TYR A 703 28.63 -32.92 23.15
CA TYR A 703 27.47 -33.40 22.41
C TYR A 703 26.95 -32.32 21.44
N LEU A 704 26.94 -31.06 21.87
CA LEU A 704 26.58 -29.92 21.02
C LEU A 704 27.63 -29.68 19.90
N MET A 705 28.93 -29.86 20.17
CA MET A 705 29.98 -29.85 19.13
C MET A 705 29.75 -30.96 18.08
N MET A 706 29.51 -32.20 18.52
CA MET A 706 29.21 -33.32 17.62
C MET A 706 27.97 -33.04 16.73
N LEU A 707 26.91 -32.44 17.29
CA LEU A 707 25.72 -32.06 16.52
C LEU A 707 26.01 -30.97 15.48
N LEU A 708 26.89 -30.02 15.79
CA LEU A 708 27.32 -28.97 14.86
C LEU A 708 28.23 -29.52 13.76
N ALA A 709 29.20 -30.36 14.09
CA ALA A 709 30.10 -31.01 13.14
C ALA A 709 29.37 -31.89 12.11
N ASN A 710 28.20 -32.43 12.47
CA ASN A 710 27.36 -33.25 11.59
C ASN A 710 26.35 -32.44 10.73
N ARG A 711 26.28 -31.12 10.85
CA ARG A 711 25.45 -30.30 9.95
C ARG A 711 26.06 -30.19 8.54
N GLU A 712 25.18 -30.07 7.54
CA GLU A 712 25.59 -29.74 6.19
C GLU A 712 26.26 -28.35 6.14
N MET A 713 27.31 -28.23 5.33
CA MET A 713 28.03 -26.97 5.17
C MET A 713 27.18 -25.98 4.37
N PRO A 714 26.94 -24.75 4.87
CA PRO A 714 26.21 -23.72 4.12
C PRO A 714 26.87 -23.39 2.77
N LEU A 715 26.06 -22.95 1.81
CA LEU A 715 26.54 -22.46 0.51
C LEU A 715 27.48 -21.26 0.65
N ASP A 716 27.22 -20.39 1.63
CA ASP A 716 28.11 -19.31 2.03
C ASP A 716 29.09 -19.80 3.11
N LYS A 717 30.32 -20.11 2.66
CA LYS A 717 31.40 -20.62 3.51
C LYS A 717 31.99 -19.59 4.48
N ASP A 718 31.71 -18.30 4.27
CA ASP A 718 32.14 -17.20 5.14
C ASP A 718 31.06 -16.81 6.18
N SER A 719 29.90 -17.49 6.17
CA SER A 719 28.84 -17.27 7.15
C SER A 719 29.24 -17.73 8.56
N GLU A 720 28.71 -17.07 9.59
CA GLU A 720 28.95 -17.43 11.00
C GLU A 720 28.68 -18.92 11.30
N LEU A 721 27.67 -19.51 10.63
CA LEU A 721 27.34 -20.93 10.77
C LEU A 721 28.37 -21.83 10.07
N ALA A 722 28.88 -21.46 8.90
CA ALA A 722 29.94 -22.21 8.24
C ALA A 722 31.23 -22.20 9.06
N LEU A 723 31.62 -21.05 9.61
CA LEU A 723 32.77 -20.92 10.51
C LEU A 723 32.62 -21.77 11.78
N ALA A 724 31.42 -21.80 12.39
CA ALA A 724 31.16 -22.66 13.55
C ALA A 724 31.14 -24.16 13.22
N ILE A 725 30.65 -24.55 12.03
CA ILE A 725 30.70 -25.95 11.56
C ILE A 725 32.13 -26.37 11.22
N MET A 726 32.94 -25.49 10.62
CA MET A 726 34.36 -25.73 10.39
C MET A 726 35.09 -25.94 11.73
N PHE A 727 34.93 -25.01 12.68
CA PHE A 727 35.48 -25.18 14.03
C PHE A 727 35.08 -26.51 14.69
N ALA A 728 33.80 -26.88 14.67
CA ALA A 728 33.35 -28.14 15.25
C ALA A 728 33.93 -29.40 14.54
N LYS A 729 34.31 -29.29 13.25
CA LYS A 729 34.99 -30.35 12.50
C LYS A 729 36.50 -30.37 12.72
N ASP A 730 37.13 -29.21 12.87
CA ASP A 730 38.58 -29.07 13.05
C ASP A 730 39.03 -29.48 14.47
N TYR A 731 38.12 -29.46 15.44
CA TYR A 731 38.34 -29.88 16.83
C TYR A 731 37.56 -31.16 17.18
N TRP A 732 37.44 -32.09 16.23
CA TRP A 732 36.64 -33.31 16.40
C TRP A 732 37.26 -34.31 17.39
N GLU A 733 38.60 -34.31 17.52
CA GLU A 733 39.32 -35.12 18.51
C GLU A 733 38.92 -34.83 19.97
N ASP A 734 38.50 -33.60 20.30
CA ASP A 734 38.15 -33.21 21.66
C ASP A 734 36.88 -33.92 22.18
N TYR A 735 36.05 -34.48 21.30
CA TYR A 735 34.82 -35.21 21.67
C TYR A 735 34.81 -36.70 21.29
N ALA A 736 35.87 -37.26 20.71
CA ALA A 736 35.99 -38.70 20.46
C ALA A 736 36.45 -39.45 21.73
N GLU A 737 35.71 -40.49 22.16
CA GLU A 737 36.12 -41.32 23.30
C GLU A 737 37.08 -42.43 22.84
N TRP A 738 38.36 -42.10 22.82
CA TRP A 738 39.43 -43.09 22.67
C TRP A 738 39.43 -44.03 23.89
N PRO A 739 39.38 -45.38 23.72
CA PRO A 739 39.70 -46.11 22.49
C PRO A 739 38.49 -46.63 21.67
N ARG A 740 37.25 -46.46 22.15
CA ARG A 740 36.07 -47.17 21.61
C ARG A 740 35.67 -46.71 20.21
N ASP A 741 35.77 -45.41 19.93
CA ASP A 741 35.35 -44.86 18.63
C ASP A 741 36.29 -45.26 17.48
N VAL A 742 37.59 -45.40 17.78
CA VAL A 742 38.57 -45.90 16.78
C VAL A 742 38.37 -47.38 16.49
N GLU A 743 38.05 -48.20 17.49
CA GLU A 743 37.72 -49.62 17.28
C GLU A 743 36.45 -49.78 16.41
N ARG A 744 35.43 -48.96 16.68
CA ARG A 744 34.18 -48.90 15.90
C ARG A 744 34.41 -48.46 14.45
N TYR A 745 35.18 -47.39 14.24
CA TYR A 745 35.50 -46.89 12.89
C TYR A 745 36.38 -47.87 12.10
N ALA A 746 37.37 -48.50 12.76
CA ALA A 746 38.17 -49.56 12.16
C ALA A 746 37.32 -50.80 11.82
N GLY A 747 36.29 -51.12 12.62
CA GLY A 747 35.27 -52.11 12.28
C GLY A 747 34.53 -51.77 10.98
N TYR A 748 34.07 -50.52 10.85
CA TYR A 748 33.33 -50.05 9.68
C TYR A 748 34.16 -50.08 8.39
N GLU A 749 35.40 -49.59 8.41
CA GLU A 749 36.30 -49.67 7.24
C GLU A 749 36.69 -51.11 6.87
N ARG A 750 36.81 -52.02 7.84
CA ARG A 750 37.04 -53.45 7.55
C ARG A 750 35.85 -54.06 6.81
N ALA A 751 34.62 -53.82 7.27
CA ALA A 751 33.40 -54.26 6.59
C ALA A 751 33.30 -53.68 5.16
N ARG A 752 33.45 -52.35 5.02
CA ARG A 752 33.39 -51.66 3.72
C ARG A 752 34.45 -52.15 2.72
N ARG A 753 35.64 -52.51 3.19
CA ARG A 753 36.69 -53.10 2.34
C ARG A 753 36.36 -54.54 1.95
N ALA A 754 35.80 -55.34 2.85
CA ALA A 754 35.35 -56.70 2.53
C ALA A 754 34.23 -56.70 1.47
N GLU A 755 33.25 -55.81 1.59
CA GLU A 755 32.19 -55.63 0.59
C GLU A 755 32.74 -55.22 -0.78
N ARG A 756 33.70 -54.29 -0.83
CA ARG A 756 34.38 -53.90 -2.09
C ARG A 756 35.19 -55.03 -2.71
N MET A 757 35.80 -55.91 -1.92
CA MET A 757 36.53 -57.06 -2.45
C MET A 757 35.59 -58.19 -2.90
N ALA A 758 34.45 -58.38 -2.22
CA ALA A 758 33.42 -59.31 -2.65
C ALA A 758 32.72 -58.85 -3.95
N GLY A 759 32.46 -57.54 -4.09
CA GLY A 759 31.84 -56.96 -5.29
C GLY A 759 32.73 -56.91 -6.53
N ASN A 760 34.03 -57.22 -6.42
CA ASN A 760 34.97 -57.31 -7.54
C ASN A 760 35.25 -58.77 -7.97
N LEU A 761 34.52 -59.75 -7.43
CA LEU A 761 34.67 -61.18 -7.67
C LEU A 761 33.37 -61.85 -8.17
N ALA A 762 32.40 -61.04 -8.64
CA ALA A 762 31.11 -61.47 -9.17
C ALA A 762 30.94 -61.01 -10.64
#